data_AF-A0A7X4BFK9-F1
#
_entry.id   AF-A0A7X4BFK9-F1
#
_cell.length_a   1.000
_cell.length_b   1.000
_cell.length_c   1.000
_cell.angle_alpha   90.00
_cell.angle_beta   90.00
_cell.angle_gamma   90.00
#
_symmetry.space_group_name_H-M   'P 1'
#
loop_
_entity.id
_entity.type
_entity.pdbx_description
1 polymer ?
#
loop_
_entity_poly.entity_id
_entity_poly.type
_entity_poly.pdbx_seq_one_letter_code
_entity_poly.pdbx_strand_id
1 'polypeptide(L)'
;MAKRARTISESEGPDFSRAGVWRYAALGLLGLAILSCGGGDTSGPPPGPPPPPPTATVPARITLEPEEVAVVAGDTVRVRARVLNDRAQPISDAVVTWMSSDPTVATVDATGLVTGLKEGNTSLTATSGPVSNSATVAVHSLDRATLMDLYIGTRGGEWTNNGGWGTDEPVGSWYGVTANEQSRVTAINLSENGLNGQLPEDLGSLAFLTELEVGGNDNLSGPIPFSLSDLGIQTLNYGGTMLCTVRDEGFQAWLNAIPTSEGEFLACNEERSDLMKLYEAMGGDNWIESDNWGTGAPLETWFGIAVDSAGRVTQIAMRDNNLRGEIPPEIQYFPYLRRLRLDYNQLEGEVPPEIGKLTELRRMDIDGNNFTGPIPPELGNLVNLDTLWMGGNQMSGPIPPELGNLANLLELHLYEAGFEGTIPEEFGKLAELRVLRITDTNIEGGLPESLSGLGKLRALRLYENELTDPLPSWLGQLDSLRSLFVSDNMIEGPLPAELGQIDSLTFLLVHNNRLSGPVPPELGDASELYRIWVQGNPDLSGPLPEGLTRLEELWELIAEDTGLCMPQTPAFRTWTESVYFKTRIQLCGGETHAEAYLIQAAQSREFPVPLVAGREALLRVFVTSEQETGAMLPPVRVTFFVDDAEVHVEDIPAGSAAIPTEVQEGELDLSPHAVISADVIQPGLEMVVEIDPDGTLDPNLGVSKRLPESGRMAVDVRAVPPLLLTLLPMVWTGDNDREAATFVSTANPEDDFFWQTRTFLPAADMDITRHASVTVDSNVSGDLIADVGRIRVMEDGIGHWMGLIPDIGGNIAGRATFPFFSDDIPYSGKVAISVLNAETFAHELGHNLSLFHAECSGNEGGPDPSYPYESGRIGIWGWDARDGGSLVDPASPVRDFMTYCDPTWVSDYYFTNALRYRLQDTLEVWEAPAATRTLLVSGGADADGALHLDPAFVVDARPELPHAPGPYTLTGRRADGSELFSLRFDMGVIWDGDGESGFTFALPVEPVWETALTSLSLSGPGGSVEIAEGSEPPMAILRDPDTGQVRAIFRDLPSGPLAESAAAARAPEPGLEVMVSSGLPGASAWRR
;
A
#
# COMPACT_ATOMS: atom_id res chain seq x y z
N MET A 1 5.34 16.57 -19.76
CA MET A 1 6.36 17.45 -20.40
C MET A 1 7.71 16.75 -20.43
N ALA A 2 8.27 16.48 -21.62
CA ALA A 2 9.61 15.93 -21.79
C ALA A 2 10.50 16.91 -22.57
N LYS A 3 11.73 17.17 -22.08
CA LYS A 3 13.00 17.27 -22.83
C LYS A 3 14.05 18.07 -22.04
N ARG A 4 15.17 17.43 -21.71
CA ARG A 4 16.46 17.69 -22.37
C ARG A 4 17.56 16.78 -21.84
N ALA A 5 18.26 16.14 -22.77
CA ALA A 5 19.50 15.43 -22.59
C ALA A 5 20.68 16.23 -23.16
N ARG A 6 21.89 15.92 -22.65
CA ARG A 6 23.22 15.91 -23.34
C ARG A 6 23.90 17.29 -23.60
N THR A 7 25.20 17.57 -23.40
CA THR A 7 26.43 16.79 -23.06
C THR A 7 27.67 17.75 -22.93
N ILE A 8 28.82 17.25 -22.41
CA ILE A 8 30.27 17.61 -22.68
C ILE A 8 30.85 18.85 -21.96
N SER A 9 32.11 18.98 -21.48
CA SER A 9 33.27 18.17 -21.03
C SER A 9 34.41 19.14 -20.58
N GLU A 10 35.49 18.64 -19.95
CA GLU A 10 36.84 19.23 -19.63
C GLU A 10 37.04 19.56 -18.14
N SER A 11 37.76 18.77 -17.33
CA SER A 11 39.20 18.42 -17.25
C SER A 11 40.05 19.39 -16.41
N GLU A 12 40.49 18.96 -15.22
CA GLU A 12 41.88 18.97 -14.69
C GLU A 12 41.87 18.55 -13.19
N GLY A 13 42.74 17.60 -12.80
CA GLY A 13 42.92 17.10 -11.41
C GLY A 13 43.88 17.97 -10.58
N PRO A 14 44.50 17.49 -9.47
CA PRO A 14 44.56 16.10 -8.97
C PRO A 14 44.43 15.89 -7.43
N ASP A 15 44.34 14.61 -7.07
CA ASP A 15 45.17 13.91 -6.04
C ASP A 15 44.56 13.36 -4.73
N PHE A 16 45.00 12.13 -4.46
CA PHE A 16 44.99 11.28 -3.26
C PHE A 16 43.75 10.49 -2.75
N SER A 17 43.85 9.18 -3.04
CA SER A 17 43.71 8.01 -2.13
C SER A 17 42.59 6.98 -2.39
N ARG A 18 42.88 6.09 -3.36
CA ARG A 18 42.84 4.59 -3.36
C ARG A 18 42.01 3.85 -2.28
N ALA A 19 41.39 2.69 -2.51
CA ALA A 19 41.12 1.84 -3.69
C ALA A 19 40.36 0.56 -3.22
N GLY A 20 39.63 -0.11 -4.13
CA GLY A 20 39.23 -1.51 -3.93
C GLY A 20 38.26 -2.08 -4.98
N VAL A 21 38.74 -2.41 -6.19
CA VAL A 21 38.02 -3.21 -7.19
C VAL A 21 38.99 -4.24 -7.81
N TRP A 22 38.68 -5.51 -7.56
CA TRP A 22 38.76 -6.73 -8.39
C TRP A 22 40.07 -7.32 -8.96
N ARG A 23 40.16 -8.64 -8.72
CA ARG A 23 40.25 -9.77 -9.69
C ARG A 23 41.56 -10.56 -9.84
N TYR A 24 41.34 -11.87 -9.62
CA TYR A 24 41.92 -13.08 -10.22
C TYR A 24 43.20 -13.72 -9.66
N ALA A 25 42.94 -14.94 -9.17
CA ALA A 25 43.58 -16.21 -9.53
C ALA A 25 44.94 -16.59 -8.92
N ALA A 26 44.86 -17.69 -8.16
CA ALA A 26 45.75 -18.85 -8.15
C ALA A 26 47.27 -18.61 -8.08
N LEU A 27 47.86 -18.97 -6.94
CA LEU A 27 49.30 -19.24 -6.82
C LEU A 27 49.52 -20.53 -6.04
N GLY A 28 50.11 -21.50 -6.72
CA GLY A 28 50.74 -22.66 -6.10
C GLY A 28 52.13 -22.32 -5.55
N LEU A 29 52.48 -23.07 -4.50
CA LEU A 29 53.80 -23.59 -4.15
C LEU A 29 54.99 -22.61 -4.10
N LEU A 30 55.54 -22.37 -2.90
CA LEU A 30 56.55 -23.21 -2.24
C LEU A 30 57.23 -22.45 -1.09
N GLY A 31 57.29 -23.10 0.08
CA GLY A 31 58.55 -23.25 0.81
C GLY A 31 58.95 -22.20 1.85
N LEU A 32 58.82 -22.62 3.12
CA LEU A 32 59.71 -22.39 4.28
C LEU A 32 60.08 -20.92 4.64
N ALA A 33 60.08 -20.47 5.90
CA ALA A 33 59.80 -21.04 7.20
C ALA A 33 59.95 -19.88 8.23
N ILE A 34 59.65 -20.20 9.49
CA ILE A 34 60.20 -19.62 10.75
C ILE A 34 59.31 -18.60 11.50
N LEU A 35 58.76 -19.11 12.61
CA LEU A 35 58.53 -18.55 13.97
C LEU A 35 57.63 -17.30 14.11
N SER A 36 56.86 -17.08 15.18
CA SER A 36 56.56 -17.76 16.45
C SER A 36 55.44 -16.93 17.13
N CYS A 37 54.61 -17.59 17.92
CA CYS A 37 53.58 -16.99 18.77
C CYS A 37 54.13 -16.14 19.94
N GLY A 38 53.24 -15.31 20.51
CA GLY A 38 53.11 -15.16 21.97
C GLY A 38 53.35 -13.76 22.53
N GLY A 39 52.26 -13.08 22.92
CA GLY A 39 52.31 -11.89 23.77
C GLY A 39 52.51 -12.21 25.25
N GLY A 40 52.66 -11.15 26.05
CA GLY A 40 52.37 -11.16 27.49
C GLY A 40 53.56 -11.05 28.45
N ASP A 41 53.85 -9.80 28.81
CA ASP A 41 54.08 -9.28 30.17
C ASP A 41 55.44 -9.19 30.89
N THR A 42 55.52 -8.01 31.53
CA THR A 42 56.35 -7.32 32.53
C THR A 42 57.69 -7.87 33.10
N SER A 43 58.52 -6.89 33.44
CA SER A 43 59.94 -6.87 33.81
C SER A 43 60.32 -7.31 35.24
N GLY A 44 61.49 -7.96 35.37
CA GLY A 44 62.34 -8.04 36.57
C GLY A 44 63.67 -8.83 36.35
N PRO A 45 64.87 -8.32 36.69
CA PRO A 45 66.19 -8.95 36.39
C PRO A 45 66.94 -9.48 37.66
N PRO A 46 68.18 -10.05 37.61
CA PRO A 46 68.85 -10.99 36.67
C PRO A 46 69.55 -12.18 37.45
N PRO A 47 70.69 -12.79 37.05
CA PRO A 47 70.81 -14.17 36.52
C PRO A 47 71.63 -15.18 37.38
N GLY A 48 71.53 -16.48 37.06
CA GLY A 48 72.41 -17.54 37.59
C GLY A 48 72.85 -18.53 36.48
N PRO A 49 74.09 -19.08 36.51
CA PRO A 49 74.65 -19.94 35.46
C PRO A 49 74.18 -21.42 35.57
N PRO A 50 74.38 -22.25 34.52
CA PRO A 50 73.50 -23.37 34.17
C PRO A 50 73.82 -24.70 34.89
N PRO A 51 72.84 -25.64 35.00
CA PRO A 51 73.10 -27.02 35.42
C PRO A 51 73.28 -28.01 34.23
N PRO A 52 73.81 -29.23 34.49
CA PRO A 52 74.50 -30.12 33.55
C PRO A 52 73.56 -31.07 32.77
N PRO A 53 74.04 -31.84 31.75
CA PRO A 53 73.17 -32.51 30.78
C PRO A 53 72.41 -33.70 31.39
N PRO A 54 71.16 -33.95 30.96
CA PRO A 54 70.37 -35.07 31.47
C PRO A 54 70.85 -36.40 30.91
N THR A 55 70.79 -37.40 31.78
CA THR A 55 71.14 -38.80 31.58
C THR A 55 70.15 -39.46 30.59
N ALA A 56 70.66 -40.30 29.68
CA ALA A 56 69.83 -40.98 28.68
C ALA A 56 68.70 -41.81 29.32
N THR A 57 67.46 -41.43 29.05
CA THR A 57 66.25 -42.18 29.39
C THR A 57 66.17 -43.42 28.51
N VAL A 58 66.18 -44.61 29.12
CA VAL A 58 66.11 -45.89 28.39
C VAL A 58 64.64 -46.21 28.07
N PRO A 59 64.29 -46.56 26.82
CA PRO A 59 62.95 -47.03 26.45
C PRO A 59 62.53 -48.29 27.22
N ALA A 60 61.32 -48.28 27.80
CA ALA A 60 60.77 -49.41 28.57
C ALA A 60 59.48 -50.02 27.97
N ARG A 61 58.72 -49.26 27.15
CA ARG A 61 57.50 -49.73 26.45
C ARG A 61 57.22 -48.91 25.19
N ILE A 62 56.53 -49.49 24.20
CA ILE A 62 55.94 -48.77 23.06
C ILE A 62 54.42 -49.00 23.01
N THR A 63 53.64 -47.97 22.72
CA THR A 63 52.21 -48.08 22.40
C THR A 63 51.95 -47.59 20.98
N LEU A 64 51.00 -48.23 20.28
CA LEU A 64 50.62 -47.89 18.91
C LEU A 64 49.20 -47.36 18.88
N GLU A 65 48.96 -46.31 18.12
CA GLU A 65 47.65 -45.70 17.94
C GLU A 65 47.40 -45.49 16.44
N PRO A 66 46.42 -46.20 15.82
CA PRO A 66 45.63 -47.32 16.38
C PRO A 66 46.43 -48.65 16.43
N GLU A 67 45.98 -49.62 17.23
CA GLU A 67 46.58 -50.97 17.32
C GLU A 67 46.08 -51.91 16.20
N GLU A 68 44.94 -51.60 15.58
CA GLU A 68 44.39 -52.28 14.39
C GLU A 68 44.08 -51.24 13.32
N VAL A 69 44.43 -51.54 12.07
CA VAL A 69 44.40 -50.60 10.95
C VAL A 69 43.73 -51.28 9.74
N ALA A 70 42.76 -50.63 9.12
CA ALA A 70 42.23 -51.01 7.81
C ALA A 70 42.59 -49.92 6.78
N VAL A 71 43.07 -50.30 5.59
CA VAL A 71 43.45 -49.37 4.51
C VAL A 71 43.12 -49.97 3.14
N VAL A 72 42.70 -49.15 2.18
CA VAL A 72 42.46 -49.60 0.80
C VAL A 72 43.80 -49.67 0.05
N ALA A 73 43.96 -50.65 -0.84
CA ALA A 73 45.15 -50.76 -1.68
C ALA A 73 45.30 -49.50 -2.56
N GLY A 74 46.44 -48.82 -2.44
CA GLY A 74 46.71 -47.51 -3.04
C GLY A 74 46.65 -46.35 -2.04
N ASP A 75 45.96 -46.52 -0.92
CA ASP A 75 45.79 -45.49 0.10
C ASP A 75 46.84 -45.58 1.22
N THR A 76 46.90 -44.51 2.01
CA THR A 76 47.80 -44.41 3.15
C THR A 76 47.06 -44.10 4.45
N VAL A 77 47.57 -44.65 5.56
CA VAL A 77 47.04 -44.44 6.91
C VAL A 77 48.18 -44.33 7.90
N ARG A 78 48.03 -43.51 8.94
CA ARG A 78 49.12 -43.20 9.85
C ARG A 78 48.98 -43.93 11.19
N VAL A 79 50.00 -44.69 11.57
CA VAL A 79 50.12 -45.32 12.90
C VAL A 79 51.17 -44.57 13.71
N ARG A 80 50.78 -44.11 14.90
CA ARG A 80 51.68 -43.37 15.80
C ARG A 80 52.27 -44.30 16.85
N ALA A 81 53.59 -44.31 16.98
CA ALA A 81 54.28 -44.98 18.08
C ALA A 81 54.63 -43.98 19.18
N ARG A 82 54.22 -44.26 20.42
CA ARG A 82 54.67 -43.53 21.62
C ARG A 82 55.63 -44.41 22.41
N VAL A 83 56.88 -43.96 22.55
CA VAL A 83 57.90 -44.64 23.36
C VAL A 83 57.84 -44.10 24.78
N LEU A 84 57.72 -44.99 25.76
CA LEU A 84 57.55 -44.68 27.16
C LEU A 84 58.76 -45.17 27.98
N ASN A 85 59.18 -44.40 28.98
CA ASN A 85 60.15 -44.87 29.99
C ASN A 85 59.48 -45.79 31.03
N ASP A 86 60.26 -46.26 32.00
CA ASP A 86 59.84 -47.12 33.11
C ASP A 86 58.77 -46.49 34.03
N ARG A 87 58.56 -45.18 33.94
CA ARG A 87 57.52 -44.41 34.63
C ARG A 87 56.31 -44.09 33.76
N ALA A 88 56.17 -44.73 32.59
CA ALA A 88 55.11 -44.50 31.62
C ALA A 88 55.06 -43.06 31.06
N GLN A 89 56.18 -42.32 31.07
CA GLN A 89 56.26 -40.98 30.50
C GLN A 89 56.82 -41.03 29.06
N PRO A 90 56.32 -40.18 28.14
CA PRO A 90 56.82 -40.12 26.77
C PRO A 90 58.29 -39.70 26.70
N ILE A 91 59.09 -40.43 25.91
CA ILE A 91 60.45 -40.03 25.55
C ILE A 91 60.36 -39.30 24.21
N SER A 92 60.47 -37.96 24.23
CA SER A 92 60.28 -37.09 23.06
C SER A 92 61.30 -37.31 21.94
N ASP A 93 62.49 -37.83 22.28
CA ASP A 93 63.63 -37.91 21.37
C ASP A 93 63.94 -39.37 20.97
N ALA A 94 63.02 -40.30 21.26
CA ALA A 94 63.20 -41.71 20.99
C ALA A 94 63.16 -41.99 19.48
N VAL A 95 64.21 -42.62 18.96
CA VAL A 95 64.25 -43.10 17.57
C VAL A 95 63.39 -44.35 17.46
N VAL A 96 62.37 -44.32 16.61
CA VAL A 96 61.51 -45.47 16.30
C VAL A 96 61.84 -45.97 14.89
N THR A 97 62.10 -47.27 14.76
CA THR A 97 62.20 -47.95 13.47
C THR A 97 60.95 -48.78 13.23
N TRP A 98 60.45 -48.76 12.00
CA TRP A 98 59.25 -49.48 11.59
C TRP A 98 59.60 -50.61 10.62
N MET A 99 58.86 -51.71 10.72
CA MET A 99 58.97 -52.83 9.79
C MET A 99 57.60 -53.48 9.57
N SER A 100 57.26 -53.78 8.31
CA SER A 100 56.11 -54.61 7.96
C SER A 100 56.54 -56.08 7.90
N SER A 101 55.73 -56.99 8.46
CA SER A 101 55.97 -58.44 8.37
C SER A 101 55.81 -58.97 6.95
N ASP A 102 54.97 -58.32 6.14
CA ASP A 102 54.83 -58.56 4.71
C ASP A 102 54.78 -57.21 3.96
N PRO A 103 55.93 -56.72 3.45
CA PRO A 103 55.99 -55.47 2.70
C PRO A 103 55.34 -55.56 1.31
N THR A 104 54.89 -56.74 0.87
CA THR A 104 54.12 -56.88 -0.38
C THR A 104 52.64 -56.58 -0.18
N VAL A 105 52.15 -56.67 1.06
CA VAL A 105 50.77 -56.34 1.46
C VAL A 105 50.66 -54.87 1.85
N ALA A 106 51.52 -54.40 2.76
CA ALA A 106 51.61 -52.98 3.11
C ALA A 106 53.04 -52.59 3.46
N THR A 107 53.46 -51.39 3.04
CA THR A 107 54.75 -50.80 3.44
C THR A 107 54.53 -49.76 4.53
N VAL A 108 55.58 -49.48 5.32
CA VAL A 108 55.55 -48.43 6.34
C VAL A 108 56.83 -47.61 6.24
N ASP A 109 56.70 -46.29 6.26
CA ASP A 109 57.85 -45.38 6.22
C ASP A 109 58.42 -45.10 7.62
N ALA A 110 59.52 -44.33 7.68
CA ALA A 110 60.18 -43.98 8.94
C ALA A 110 59.28 -43.14 9.89
N THR A 111 58.17 -42.59 9.40
CA THR A 111 57.27 -41.71 10.14
C THR A 111 56.00 -42.41 10.62
N GLY A 112 55.88 -43.72 10.37
CA GLY A 112 54.70 -44.54 10.69
C GLY A 112 53.56 -44.38 9.67
N LEU A 113 53.83 -43.85 8.48
CA LEU A 113 52.84 -43.81 7.39
C LEU A 113 52.83 -45.15 6.68
N VAL A 114 51.68 -45.81 6.71
CA VAL A 114 51.42 -47.12 6.13
C VAL A 114 50.81 -46.93 4.76
N THR A 115 51.32 -47.61 3.74
CA THR A 115 50.74 -47.63 2.39
C THR A 115 50.25 -49.03 2.09
N GLY A 116 48.93 -49.18 1.86
CA GLY A 116 48.35 -50.44 1.41
C GLY A 116 48.74 -50.71 -0.04
N LEU A 117 49.29 -51.89 -0.33
CA LEU A 117 49.76 -52.24 -1.68
C LEU A 117 48.93 -53.34 -2.32
N LYS A 118 48.57 -54.36 -1.54
CA LYS A 118 47.83 -55.51 -2.02
C LYS A 118 46.95 -56.06 -0.91
N GLU A 119 45.77 -56.54 -1.29
CA GLU A 119 44.83 -57.17 -0.36
C GLU A 119 45.48 -58.29 0.46
N GLY A 120 45.26 -58.26 1.77
CA GLY A 120 45.84 -59.20 2.72
C GLY A 120 46.10 -58.57 4.09
N ASN A 121 46.52 -59.40 5.04
CA ASN A 121 46.82 -58.98 6.40
C ASN A 121 48.32 -59.00 6.64
N THR A 122 48.85 -57.94 7.25
CA THR A 122 50.24 -57.84 7.71
C THR A 122 50.28 -57.23 9.12
N SER A 123 51.46 -57.22 9.73
CA SER A 123 51.69 -56.58 11.02
C SER A 123 52.82 -55.57 10.90
N LEU A 124 52.66 -54.42 11.55
CA LEU A 124 53.66 -53.36 11.60
C LEU A 124 54.29 -53.32 12.96
N THR A 125 55.59 -53.54 13.03
CA THR A 125 56.34 -53.53 14.28
C THR A 125 57.13 -52.24 14.41
N ALA A 126 56.84 -51.47 15.47
CA ALA A 126 57.63 -50.31 15.88
C ALA A 126 58.66 -50.75 16.93
N THR A 127 59.92 -50.35 16.78
CA THR A 127 61.01 -50.71 17.70
C THR A 127 61.79 -49.47 18.12
N SER A 128 62.13 -49.35 19.41
CA SER A 128 62.97 -48.28 19.94
C SER A 128 63.87 -48.82 21.05
N GLY A 129 65.18 -48.90 20.78
CA GLY A 129 66.11 -49.56 21.70
C GLY A 129 65.75 -51.05 21.92
N PRO A 130 65.61 -51.52 23.17
CA PRO A 130 65.31 -52.93 23.46
C PRO A 130 63.82 -53.29 23.43
N VAL A 131 62.91 -52.36 23.12
CA VAL A 131 61.45 -52.57 23.19
C VAL A 131 60.79 -52.45 21.83
N SER A 132 59.77 -53.28 21.59
CA SER A 132 58.95 -53.27 20.38
C SER A 132 57.47 -53.49 20.70
N ASN A 133 56.59 -53.06 19.80
CA ASN A 133 55.17 -53.38 19.79
C ASN A 133 54.69 -53.49 18.34
N SER A 134 53.59 -54.21 18.09
CA SER A 134 53.08 -54.47 16.74
C SER A 134 51.60 -54.13 16.60
N ALA A 135 51.23 -53.48 15.50
CA ALA A 135 49.84 -53.23 15.10
C ALA A 135 49.46 -54.15 13.93
N THR A 136 48.20 -54.58 13.85
CA THR A 136 47.69 -55.34 12.70
C THR A 136 47.23 -54.38 11.61
N VAL A 137 47.50 -54.73 10.35
CA VAL A 137 47.05 -53.98 9.17
C VAL A 137 46.32 -54.93 8.23
N ALA A 138 45.04 -54.67 8.00
CA ALA A 138 44.26 -55.27 6.94
C ALA A 138 44.24 -54.32 5.73
N VAL A 139 44.69 -54.82 4.58
CA VAL A 139 44.58 -54.09 3.31
C VAL A 139 43.43 -54.67 2.52
N HIS A 140 42.47 -53.83 2.14
CA HIS A 140 41.33 -54.20 1.31
C HIS A 140 41.55 -53.77 -0.14
N SER A 141 41.02 -54.52 -1.11
CA SER A 141 40.99 -54.07 -2.51
C SER A 141 39.98 -52.93 -2.70
N LEU A 142 40.19 -52.08 -3.71
CA LEU A 142 39.23 -51.02 -4.07
C LEU A 142 37.84 -51.61 -4.33
N ASP A 143 37.78 -52.73 -5.06
CA ASP A 143 36.52 -53.42 -5.33
C ASP A 143 35.80 -53.85 -4.04
N ARG A 144 36.53 -54.32 -3.01
CA ARG A 144 35.94 -54.67 -1.71
C ARG A 144 35.36 -53.44 -1.00
N ALA A 145 36.04 -52.30 -1.06
CA ALA A 145 35.54 -51.06 -0.46
C ALA A 145 34.24 -50.61 -1.13
N THR A 146 34.21 -50.54 -2.46
CA THR A 146 33.01 -50.16 -3.23
C THR A 146 31.84 -51.11 -2.99
N LEU A 147 32.10 -52.42 -2.91
CA LEU A 147 31.06 -53.38 -2.54
C LEU A 147 30.56 -53.15 -1.10
N MET A 148 31.42 -52.83 -0.14
CA MET A 148 30.95 -52.49 1.20
C MET A 148 30.11 -51.21 1.24
N ASP A 149 30.39 -50.23 0.40
CA ASP A 149 29.54 -49.03 0.29
C ASP A 149 28.17 -49.38 -0.29
N LEU A 150 28.11 -50.28 -1.29
CA LEU A 150 26.84 -50.82 -1.79
C LEU A 150 26.08 -51.57 -0.68
N TYR A 151 26.79 -52.41 0.09
CA TYR A 151 26.24 -53.16 1.21
C TYR A 151 25.68 -52.23 2.28
N ILE A 152 26.41 -51.20 2.69
CA ILE A 152 25.97 -50.26 3.72
C ILE A 152 24.83 -49.38 3.18
N GLY A 153 24.99 -48.81 1.99
CA GLY A 153 24.06 -47.87 1.36
C GLY A 153 22.69 -48.45 1.03
N THR A 154 22.59 -49.78 0.89
CA THR A 154 21.34 -50.48 0.61
C THR A 154 20.90 -51.43 1.74
N ARG A 155 21.38 -51.19 2.96
CA ARG A 155 21.04 -51.93 4.19
C ARG A 155 21.27 -53.44 4.12
N GLY A 156 22.49 -53.81 3.74
CA GLY A 156 22.98 -55.17 3.57
C GLY A 156 22.73 -56.15 4.72
N GLY A 157 22.64 -55.65 5.95
CA GLY A 157 22.26 -56.47 7.11
C GLY A 157 20.83 -57.00 7.06
N GLU A 158 19.96 -56.38 6.25
CA GLU A 158 18.54 -56.71 6.09
C GLU A 158 18.24 -57.48 4.79
N TRP A 159 19.24 -57.70 3.93
CA TRP A 159 19.05 -58.46 2.70
C TRP A 159 18.64 -59.91 2.97
N THR A 160 17.87 -60.49 2.05
CA THR A 160 17.44 -61.90 2.12
C THR A 160 18.64 -62.84 2.16
N ASN A 161 19.69 -62.55 1.39
CA ASN A 161 20.94 -63.27 1.38
C ASN A 161 22.13 -62.30 1.30
N ASN A 162 22.94 -62.29 2.36
CA ASN A 162 24.18 -61.52 2.49
C ASN A 162 25.40 -62.43 2.73
N GLY A 163 25.34 -63.69 2.28
CA GLY A 163 26.44 -64.64 2.48
C GLY A 163 27.78 -64.10 1.97
N GLY A 164 28.79 -64.07 2.84
CA GLY A 164 30.13 -63.55 2.53
C GLY A 164 30.30 -62.03 2.66
N TRP A 165 29.23 -61.25 2.50
CA TRP A 165 29.26 -59.80 2.70
C TRP A 165 29.54 -59.46 4.17
N GLY A 166 30.29 -58.38 4.42
CA GLY A 166 30.71 -58.02 5.78
C GLY A 166 31.83 -58.90 6.37
N THR A 167 32.37 -59.87 5.61
CA THR A 167 33.40 -60.80 6.09
C THR A 167 34.76 -60.60 5.40
N ASP A 168 35.81 -61.23 5.94
CA ASP A 168 37.16 -61.24 5.35
C ASP A 168 37.33 -62.21 4.17
N GLU A 169 36.29 -62.97 3.80
CA GLU A 169 36.32 -63.87 2.66
C GLU A 169 36.57 -63.10 1.34
N PRO A 170 37.23 -63.68 0.32
CA PRO A 170 37.47 -63.02 -0.96
C PRO A 170 36.17 -62.55 -1.61
N VAL A 171 36.14 -61.35 -2.20
CA VAL A 171 34.92 -60.74 -2.76
C VAL A 171 34.21 -61.61 -3.81
N GLY A 172 34.95 -62.39 -4.60
CA GLY A 172 34.37 -63.32 -5.58
C GLY A 172 33.68 -64.55 -4.98
N SER A 173 33.71 -64.71 -3.65
CA SER A 173 32.95 -65.72 -2.92
C SER A 173 31.68 -65.16 -2.28
N TRP A 174 31.48 -63.84 -2.33
CA TRP A 174 30.31 -63.18 -1.78
C TRP A 174 29.09 -63.48 -2.63
N TYR A 175 27.94 -63.63 -1.98
CA TYR A 175 26.69 -63.91 -2.66
C TYR A 175 26.40 -62.85 -3.72
N GLY A 176 26.14 -63.28 -4.94
CA GLY A 176 25.86 -62.38 -6.05
C GLY A 176 27.08 -61.70 -6.66
N VAL A 177 28.30 -61.92 -6.17
CA VAL A 177 29.52 -61.28 -6.72
C VAL A 177 30.33 -62.29 -7.52
N THR A 178 30.61 -61.97 -8.78
CA THR A 178 31.56 -62.72 -9.62
C THR A 178 32.83 -61.90 -9.82
N ALA A 179 33.99 -62.52 -9.65
CA ALA A 179 35.29 -61.89 -9.87
C ALA A 179 36.16 -62.71 -10.83
N ASN A 180 37.07 -62.05 -11.55
CA ASN A 180 38.03 -62.69 -12.43
C ASN A 180 39.21 -63.35 -11.67
N GLU A 181 40.15 -63.94 -12.40
CA GLU A 181 41.34 -64.60 -11.83
C GLU A 181 42.24 -63.65 -11.00
N GLN A 182 42.13 -62.34 -11.20
CA GLN A 182 42.83 -61.31 -10.42
C GLN A 182 41.99 -60.77 -9.26
N SER A 183 40.86 -61.42 -8.93
CA SER A 183 39.91 -61.00 -7.89
C SER A 183 39.29 -59.63 -8.13
N ARG A 184 39.17 -59.20 -9.40
CA ARG A 184 38.43 -57.99 -9.78
C ARG A 184 36.99 -58.32 -10.11
N VAL A 185 36.05 -57.54 -9.61
CA VAL A 185 34.61 -57.78 -9.77
C VAL A 185 34.19 -57.56 -11.22
N THR A 186 33.51 -58.54 -11.80
CA THR A 186 33.03 -58.53 -13.19
C THR A 186 31.51 -58.57 -13.31
N ALA A 187 30.81 -59.15 -12.32
CA ALA A 187 29.35 -59.16 -12.28
C ALA A 187 28.83 -59.06 -10.85
N ILE A 188 27.72 -58.35 -10.66
CA ILE A 188 26.96 -58.26 -9.41
C ILE A 188 25.50 -58.63 -9.71
N ASN A 189 24.99 -59.67 -9.06
CA ASN A 189 23.59 -60.08 -9.15
C ASN A 189 22.97 -60.17 -7.75
N LEU A 190 22.17 -59.16 -7.41
CA LEU A 190 21.45 -58.99 -6.16
C LEU A 190 19.94 -58.82 -6.41
N SER A 191 19.44 -59.40 -7.50
CA SER A 191 18.03 -59.37 -7.83
C SER A 191 17.18 -60.06 -6.76
N GLU A 192 15.98 -59.54 -6.49
CA GLU A 192 15.01 -60.07 -5.51
C GLU A 192 15.59 -60.28 -4.09
N ASN A 193 16.55 -59.45 -3.68
CA ASN A 193 17.29 -59.64 -2.43
C ASN A 193 16.89 -58.69 -1.29
N GLY A 194 15.86 -57.87 -1.49
CA GLY A 194 15.33 -56.94 -0.49
C GLY A 194 16.19 -55.69 -0.28
N LEU A 195 16.91 -55.23 -1.31
CA LEU A 195 17.73 -54.01 -1.23
C LEU A 195 16.85 -52.80 -0.91
N ASN A 196 17.32 -51.97 0.02
CA ASN A 196 16.60 -50.80 0.51
C ASN A 196 17.57 -49.62 0.70
N GLY A 197 17.39 -48.56 -0.08
CA GLY A 197 18.28 -47.40 -0.09
C GLY A 197 18.60 -46.96 -1.51
N GLN A 198 19.82 -46.47 -1.72
CA GLN A 198 20.29 -45.97 -3.02
C GLN A 198 21.56 -46.71 -3.45
N LEU A 199 21.77 -46.81 -4.77
CA LEU A 199 23.05 -47.27 -5.31
C LEU A 199 24.12 -46.19 -5.11
N PRO A 200 25.33 -46.52 -4.64
CA PRO A 200 26.38 -45.53 -4.43
C PRO A 200 27.02 -45.09 -5.75
N GLU A 201 27.38 -43.81 -5.84
CA GLU A 201 28.03 -43.23 -7.02
C GLU A 201 29.42 -43.85 -7.29
N ASP A 202 30.08 -44.42 -6.29
CA ASP A 202 31.39 -45.05 -6.49
C ASP A 202 31.31 -46.41 -7.20
N LEU A 203 30.13 -46.93 -7.56
CA LEU A 203 30.02 -48.18 -8.33
C LEU A 203 30.77 -48.13 -9.66
N GLY A 204 30.92 -46.94 -10.26
CA GLY A 204 31.75 -46.74 -11.47
C GLY A 204 33.24 -47.04 -11.27
N SER A 205 33.72 -47.13 -10.03
CA SER A 205 35.12 -47.50 -9.73
C SER A 205 35.44 -48.98 -9.99
N LEU A 206 34.42 -49.83 -10.14
CA LEU A 206 34.55 -51.24 -10.47
C LEU A 206 34.89 -51.41 -11.95
N ALA A 207 36.14 -51.10 -12.32
CA ALA A 207 36.62 -50.97 -13.70
C ALA A 207 36.42 -52.21 -14.61
N PHE A 208 36.13 -53.38 -14.05
CA PHE A 208 35.90 -54.61 -14.79
C PHE A 208 34.44 -55.09 -14.76
N LEU A 209 33.54 -54.34 -14.10
CA LEU A 209 32.13 -54.66 -14.00
C LEU A 209 31.47 -54.53 -15.38
N THR A 210 30.86 -55.61 -15.84
CA THR A 210 30.13 -55.68 -17.10
C THR A 210 28.66 -56.03 -16.91
N GLU A 211 28.27 -56.50 -15.73
CA GLU A 211 26.91 -56.96 -15.43
C GLU A 211 26.49 -56.50 -14.03
N LEU A 212 25.38 -55.76 -13.98
CA LEU A 212 24.75 -55.31 -12.74
C LEU A 212 23.26 -55.66 -12.78
N GLU A 213 22.85 -56.59 -11.93
CA GLU A 213 21.45 -57.00 -11.78
C GLU A 213 20.98 -56.73 -10.36
N VAL A 214 20.03 -55.80 -10.22
CA VAL A 214 19.41 -55.38 -8.95
C VAL A 214 17.89 -55.35 -9.06
N GLY A 215 17.31 -56.00 -10.07
CA GLY A 215 15.87 -56.03 -10.32
C GLY A 215 15.06 -56.71 -9.22
N GLY A 216 13.77 -56.41 -9.11
CA GLY A 216 12.86 -57.01 -8.11
C GLY A 216 13.12 -56.55 -6.67
N ASN A 217 13.73 -55.37 -6.50
CA ASN A 217 13.97 -54.74 -5.20
C ASN A 217 13.13 -53.45 -5.08
N ASP A 218 11.85 -53.59 -4.68
CA ASP A 218 10.85 -52.50 -4.69
C ASP A 218 11.23 -51.25 -3.84
N ASN A 219 12.11 -51.40 -2.85
CA ASN A 219 12.57 -50.31 -1.97
C ASN A 219 13.93 -49.72 -2.38
N LEU A 220 14.55 -50.23 -3.44
CA LEU A 220 15.75 -49.64 -4.02
C LEU A 220 15.32 -48.44 -4.88
N SER A 221 15.77 -47.25 -4.54
CA SER A 221 15.28 -45.98 -5.09
C SER A 221 16.42 -44.98 -5.37
N GLY A 222 16.10 -43.85 -5.99
CA GLY A 222 17.08 -42.81 -6.34
C GLY A 222 17.65 -42.96 -7.75
N PRO A 223 18.55 -42.05 -8.17
CA PRO A 223 19.10 -42.08 -9.51
C PRO A 223 19.98 -43.32 -9.74
N ILE A 224 19.93 -43.86 -10.97
CA ILE A 224 20.98 -44.77 -11.45
C ILE A 224 22.30 -43.98 -11.46
N PRO A 225 23.37 -44.48 -10.79
CA PRO A 225 24.64 -43.77 -10.68
C PRO A 225 25.21 -43.35 -12.04
N PHE A 226 25.55 -42.08 -12.18
CA PHE A 226 26.05 -41.53 -13.44
C PHE A 226 27.40 -42.17 -13.82
N SER A 227 28.23 -42.45 -12.82
CA SER A 227 29.51 -43.15 -12.92
C SER A 227 29.47 -44.48 -13.68
N LEU A 228 28.30 -45.15 -13.73
CA LEU A 228 28.17 -46.42 -14.48
C LEU A 228 28.37 -46.20 -15.97
N SER A 229 28.15 -44.97 -16.47
CA SER A 229 28.42 -44.61 -17.86
C SER A 229 29.90 -44.64 -18.25
N ASP A 230 30.81 -44.60 -17.27
CA ASP A 230 32.25 -44.78 -17.49
C ASP A 230 32.65 -46.25 -17.74
N LEU A 231 31.72 -47.18 -17.50
CA LEU A 231 31.95 -48.62 -17.59
C LEU A 231 31.38 -49.23 -18.88
N GLY A 232 31.98 -50.35 -19.29
CA GLY A 232 31.54 -51.16 -20.43
C GLY A 232 30.38 -52.11 -20.11
N ILE A 233 29.35 -51.63 -19.41
CA ILE A 233 28.20 -52.46 -18.97
C ILE A 233 27.52 -53.11 -20.20
N GLN A 234 27.39 -54.43 -20.14
CA GLN A 234 26.74 -55.26 -21.14
C GLN A 234 25.31 -55.66 -20.73
N THR A 235 25.10 -55.81 -19.42
CA THR A 235 23.83 -56.21 -18.82
C THR A 235 23.50 -55.30 -17.64
N LEU A 236 22.33 -54.67 -17.66
CA LEU A 236 21.81 -53.84 -16.57
C LEU A 236 20.33 -54.17 -16.31
N ASN A 237 20.03 -54.90 -15.24
CA ASN A 237 18.65 -55.19 -14.82
C ASN A 237 18.30 -54.38 -13.56
N TYR A 238 17.34 -53.48 -13.68
CA TYR A 238 16.80 -52.66 -12.59
C TYR A 238 15.26 -52.66 -12.57
N GLY A 239 14.61 -53.53 -13.35
CA GLY A 239 13.16 -53.65 -13.39
C GLY A 239 12.58 -54.09 -12.04
N GLY A 240 11.40 -53.59 -11.67
CA GLY A 240 10.83 -53.85 -10.34
C GLY A 240 11.65 -53.18 -9.21
N THR A 241 12.22 -52.02 -9.48
CA THR A 241 12.80 -51.10 -8.48
C THR A 241 12.16 -49.72 -8.63
N MET A 242 12.46 -48.81 -7.70
CA MET A 242 12.11 -47.39 -7.77
C MET A 242 13.30 -46.53 -8.25
N LEU A 243 14.29 -47.15 -8.91
CA LEU A 243 15.42 -46.44 -9.49
C LEU A 243 14.94 -45.57 -10.65
N CYS A 244 15.50 -44.38 -10.75
CA CYS A 244 15.11 -43.39 -11.73
C CYS A 244 16.30 -42.95 -12.59
N THR A 245 16.03 -42.43 -13.77
CA THR A 245 17.04 -41.96 -14.72
C THR A 245 17.12 -40.43 -14.68
N VAL A 246 18.33 -39.89 -14.74
CA VAL A 246 18.55 -38.44 -14.83
C VAL A 246 18.24 -37.89 -16.23
N ARG A 247 17.85 -36.61 -16.34
CA ARG A 247 17.52 -35.95 -17.63
C ARG A 247 18.77 -35.45 -18.36
N ASP A 248 19.74 -36.33 -18.60
CA ASP A 248 20.93 -36.04 -19.41
C ASP A 248 20.91 -36.83 -20.73
N GLU A 249 21.00 -36.13 -21.87
CA GLU A 249 20.92 -36.77 -23.20
C GLU A 249 22.05 -37.79 -23.42
N GLY A 250 23.25 -37.53 -22.90
CA GLY A 250 24.40 -38.42 -23.01
C GLY A 250 24.21 -39.71 -22.22
N PHE A 251 23.73 -39.59 -20.98
CA PHE A 251 23.42 -40.71 -20.10
C PHE A 251 22.25 -41.54 -20.60
N GLN A 252 21.19 -40.88 -21.10
CA GLN A 252 20.06 -41.57 -21.74
C GLN A 252 20.52 -42.31 -23.01
N ALA A 253 21.39 -41.72 -23.82
CA ALA A 253 21.96 -42.40 -24.98
C ALA A 253 22.80 -43.61 -24.57
N TRP A 254 23.59 -43.51 -23.50
CA TRP A 254 24.35 -44.63 -22.93
C TRP A 254 23.42 -45.74 -22.43
N LEU A 255 22.40 -45.41 -21.62
CA LEU A 255 21.47 -46.39 -21.06
C LEU A 255 20.72 -47.17 -22.17
N ASN A 256 20.33 -46.46 -23.24
CA ASN A 256 19.71 -47.04 -24.43
C ASN A 256 20.68 -47.89 -25.28
N ALA A 257 21.98 -47.68 -25.14
CA ALA A 257 23.02 -48.42 -25.87
C ALA A 257 23.47 -49.70 -25.14
N ILE A 258 23.03 -49.94 -23.90
CA ILE A 258 23.35 -51.17 -23.16
C ILE A 258 22.70 -52.37 -23.88
N PRO A 259 23.46 -53.39 -24.30
CA PRO A 259 22.94 -54.51 -25.11
C PRO A 259 21.77 -55.27 -24.47
N THR A 260 21.81 -55.45 -23.14
CA THR A 260 20.74 -56.11 -22.38
C THR A 260 20.34 -55.22 -21.21
N SER A 261 19.20 -54.54 -21.31
CA SER A 261 18.64 -53.74 -20.21
C SER A 261 17.17 -54.10 -19.93
N GLU A 262 16.80 -54.17 -18.65
CA GLU A 262 15.42 -54.45 -18.21
C GLU A 262 15.04 -53.49 -17.08
N GLY A 263 13.99 -52.68 -17.30
CA GLY A 263 13.47 -51.67 -16.37
C GLY A 263 12.60 -50.63 -17.07
N GLU A 264 11.72 -49.94 -16.33
CA GLU A 264 10.92 -48.82 -16.85
C GLU A 264 11.64 -47.49 -16.57
N PHE A 265 11.59 -46.57 -17.54
CA PHE A 265 12.12 -45.21 -17.39
C PHE A 265 11.27 -44.41 -16.40
N LEU A 266 11.65 -44.45 -15.12
CA LEU A 266 11.18 -43.48 -14.14
C LEU A 266 12.08 -42.25 -14.23
N ALA A 267 11.59 -41.10 -14.65
CA ALA A 267 12.37 -39.86 -14.59
C ALA A 267 12.56 -39.48 -13.11
N CYS A 268 13.79 -39.17 -12.68
CA CYS A 268 13.99 -38.65 -11.33
C CYS A 268 13.22 -37.34 -11.16
N ASN A 269 12.64 -37.11 -9.97
CA ASN A 269 12.13 -35.78 -9.65
C ASN A 269 13.33 -34.85 -9.45
N GLU A 270 13.74 -34.22 -10.55
CA GLU A 270 14.83 -33.26 -10.61
C GLU A 270 14.35 -31.83 -10.36
N GLU A 271 13.11 -31.61 -9.88
CA GLU A 271 12.56 -30.27 -9.67
C GLU A 271 13.46 -29.40 -8.78
N ARG A 272 14.22 -29.98 -7.85
CA ARG A 272 15.26 -29.24 -7.12
C ARG A 272 16.33 -28.67 -8.07
N SER A 273 16.87 -29.49 -8.97
CA SER A 273 17.89 -29.06 -9.94
C SER A 273 17.31 -28.08 -10.95
N ASP A 274 16.09 -28.31 -11.41
CA ASP A 274 15.40 -27.40 -12.32
C ASP A 274 15.10 -26.05 -11.64
N LEU A 275 14.71 -26.05 -10.36
CA LEU A 275 14.57 -24.82 -9.58
C LEU A 275 15.91 -24.11 -9.47
N MET A 276 17.02 -24.81 -9.27
CA MET A 276 18.34 -24.17 -9.26
C MET A 276 18.71 -23.51 -10.60
N LYS A 277 18.27 -24.04 -11.75
CA LYS A 277 18.44 -23.37 -13.04
C LYS A 277 17.65 -22.06 -13.11
N LEU A 278 16.43 -22.06 -12.57
CA LEU A 278 15.62 -20.84 -12.41
C LEU A 278 16.30 -19.83 -11.48
N TYR A 279 16.85 -20.30 -10.34
CA TYR A 279 17.61 -19.47 -9.41
C TYR A 279 18.81 -18.82 -10.10
N GLU A 280 19.61 -19.58 -10.84
CA GLU A 280 20.77 -19.06 -11.57
C GLU A 280 20.37 -18.07 -12.67
N ALA A 281 19.38 -18.43 -13.49
CA ALA A 281 18.90 -17.60 -14.60
C ALA A 281 18.29 -16.28 -14.12
N MET A 282 17.58 -16.31 -12.98
CA MET A 282 16.87 -15.16 -12.45
C MET A 282 17.69 -14.37 -11.40
N GLY A 283 19.01 -14.58 -11.34
CA GLY A 283 19.92 -13.78 -10.52
C GLY A 283 19.86 -14.06 -9.02
N GLY A 284 19.62 -15.32 -8.63
CA GLY A 284 19.39 -15.84 -7.28
C GLY A 284 20.28 -15.28 -6.17
N ASP A 285 21.57 -15.07 -6.45
CA ASP A 285 22.53 -14.54 -5.49
C ASP A 285 22.23 -13.10 -5.04
N ASN A 286 21.32 -12.40 -5.73
CA ASN A 286 20.92 -11.02 -5.44
C ASN A 286 19.45 -10.90 -5.00
N TRP A 287 18.76 -12.01 -4.78
CA TRP A 287 17.39 -11.98 -4.26
C TRP A 287 17.38 -11.42 -2.84
N ILE A 288 16.28 -10.75 -2.48
CA ILE A 288 16.11 -10.20 -1.13
C ILE A 288 15.94 -11.34 -0.12
N GLU A 289 15.10 -12.31 -0.47
CA GLU A 289 14.80 -13.50 0.30
C GLU A 289 15.01 -14.74 -0.56
N SER A 290 15.90 -15.63 -0.09
CA SER A 290 16.29 -16.86 -0.78
C SER A 290 16.42 -18.02 0.21
N ASP A 291 15.61 -18.00 1.28
CA ASP A 291 15.67 -19.02 2.33
C ASP A 291 15.58 -20.43 1.77
N ASN A 292 16.54 -21.26 2.20
CA ASN A 292 16.75 -22.66 1.80
C ASN A 292 17.13 -22.92 0.32
N TRP A 293 17.16 -21.90 -0.54
CA TRP A 293 17.67 -22.05 -1.90
C TRP A 293 19.15 -22.44 -1.91
N GLY A 294 19.53 -23.36 -2.82
CA GLY A 294 20.89 -23.89 -2.88
C GLY A 294 21.29 -24.82 -1.72
N THR A 295 20.36 -25.15 -0.82
CA THR A 295 20.61 -26.05 0.31
C THR A 295 20.04 -27.45 0.08
N GLY A 296 20.37 -28.39 0.97
CA GLY A 296 19.78 -29.73 0.98
C GLY A 296 18.37 -29.82 1.59
N ALA A 297 17.79 -28.70 2.06
CA ALA A 297 16.51 -28.66 2.76
C ALA A 297 15.33 -29.10 1.87
N PRO A 298 14.24 -29.65 2.44
CA PRO A 298 13.06 -30.06 1.68
C PRO A 298 12.46 -28.91 0.85
N LEU A 299 11.95 -29.18 -0.35
CA LEU A 299 11.48 -28.15 -1.29
C LEU A 299 10.31 -27.32 -0.73
N GLU A 300 9.46 -27.92 0.10
CA GLU A 300 8.37 -27.26 0.80
C GLU A 300 8.83 -26.19 1.82
N THR A 301 10.12 -26.17 2.15
CA THR A 301 10.73 -25.17 3.03
C THR A 301 11.42 -24.05 2.25
N TRP A 302 11.55 -24.16 0.93
CA TRP A 302 12.18 -23.14 0.11
C TRP A 302 11.28 -21.93 0.00
N PHE A 303 11.85 -20.74 0.19
CA PHE A 303 11.10 -19.50 0.05
C PHE A 303 10.39 -19.45 -1.30
N GLY A 304 9.10 -19.09 -1.30
CA GLY A 304 8.27 -18.97 -2.50
C GLY A 304 7.83 -20.29 -3.13
N ILE A 305 8.26 -21.46 -2.65
CA ILE A 305 7.91 -22.77 -3.23
C ILE A 305 6.81 -23.46 -2.42
N ALA A 306 5.81 -24.00 -3.12
CA ALA A 306 4.88 -24.95 -2.54
C ALA A 306 4.82 -26.22 -3.37
N VAL A 307 4.73 -27.37 -2.69
CA VAL A 307 4.62 -28.69 -3.32
C VAL A 307 3.30 -29.38 -2.95
N ASP A 308 2.88 -30.34 -3.76
CA ASP A 308 1.75 -31.20 -3.41
C ASP A 308 2.16 -32.36 -2.46
N SER A 309 1.20 -33.23 -2.14
CA SER A 309 1.43 -34.39 -1.27
C SER A 309 2.44 -35.41 -1.81
N ALA A 310 2.78 -35.34 -3.10
CA ALA A 310 3.81 -36.16 -3.74
C ALA A 310 5.17 -35.44 -3.85
N GLY A 311 5.30 -34.23 -3.26
CA GLY A 311 6.51 -33.43 -3.31
C GLY A 311 6.76 -32.74 -4.64
N ARG A 312 5.73 -32.59 -5.49
CA ARG A 312 5.85 -31.95 -6.81
C ARG A 312 5.56 -30.45 -6.73
N VAL A 313 6.33 -29.60 -7.38
CA VAL A 313 6.16 -28.14 -7.34
C VAL A 313 4.82 -27.72 -7.93
N THR A 314 4.03 -26.99 -7.13
CA THR A 314 2.71 -26.45 -7.51
C THR A 314 2.64 -24.93 -7.45
N GLN A 315 3.58 -24.27 -6.79
CA GLN A 315 3.66 -22.81 -6.72
C GLN A 315 5.12 -22.36 -6.75
N ILE A 316 5.37 -21.29 -7.51
CA ILE A 316 6.57 -20.45 -7.45
C ILE A 316 6.06 -19.02 -7.26
N ALA A 317 6.34 -18.41 -6.10
CA ALA A 317 5.88 -17.07 -5.73
C ALA A 317 7.02 -16.23 -5.14
N MET A 318 7.52 -15.30 -5.95
CA MET A 318 8.72 -14.50 -5.71
C MET A 318 8.47 -13.01 -5.94
N ARG A 319 7.31 -12.50 -5.50
CA ARG A 319 6.94 -11.08 -5.66
C ARG A 319 7.96 -10.19 -4.93
N ASP A 320 8.32 -9.06 -5.55
CA ASP A 320 9.14 -8.00 -4.92
C ASP A 320 10.41 -8.54 -4.26
N ASN A 321 11.17 -9.33 -5.03
CA ASN A 321 12.32 -10.08 -4.53
C ASN A 321 13.61 -9.81 -5.31
N ASN A 322 13.63 -8.73 -6.12
CA ASN A 322 14.79 -8.30 -6.91
C ASN A 322 15.31 -9.37 -7.91
N LEU A 323 14.43 -10.21 -8.45
CA LEU A 323 14.76 -11.15 -9.53
C LEU A 323 15.21 -10.36 -10.78
N ARG A 324 16.21 -10.86 -11.50
CA ARG A 324 16.81 -10.22 -12.70
C ARG A 324 17.06 -11.25 -13.80
N GLY A 325 17.26 -10.83 -15.04
CA GLY A 325 17.50 -11.77 -16.15
C GLY A 325 16.20 -12.34 -16.70
N GLU A 326 16.27 -13.43 -17.45
CA GLU A 326 15.12 -13.96 -18.22
C GLU A 326 14.45 -15.15 -17.50
N ILE A 327 13.17 -15.40 -17.80
CA ILE A 327 12.53 -16.68 -17.43
C ILE A 327 13.11 -17.76 -18.36
N PRO A 328 13.80 -18.78 -17.85
CA PRO A 328 14.41 -19.80 -18.70
C PRO A 328 13.36 -20.78 -19.26
N PRO A 329 13.54 -21.31 -20.48
CA PRO A 329 12.64 -22.31 -21.09
C PRO A 329 12.42 -23.57 -20.24
N GLU A 330 13.32 -23.87 -19.31
CA GLU A 330 13.25 -24.93 -18.33
C GLU A 330 12.04 -24.80 -17.38
N ILE A 331 11.37 -23.64 -17.34
CA ILE A 331 10.07 -23.49 -16.64
C ILE A 331 9.05 -24.55 -17.08
N GLN A 332 9.14 -25.08 -18.31
CA GLN A 332 8.28 -26.18 -18.78
C GLN A 332 8.39 -27.47 -17.97
N TYR A 333 9.44 -27.64 -17.16
CA TYR A 333 9.71 -28.84 -16.39
C TYR A 333 8.90 -28.95 -15.10
N PHE A 334 8.04 -27.98 -14.81
CA PHE A 334 7.09 -27.97 -13.69
C PHE A 334 5.63 -28.17 -14.14
N PRO A 335 5.25 -29.31 -14.76
CA PRO A 335 3.94 -29.49 -15.39
C PRO A 335 2.76 -29.46 -14.41
N TYR A 336 3.02 -29.54 -13.10
CA TYR A 336 2.02 -29.45 -12.04
C TYR A 336 1.90 -28.05 -11.42
N LEU A 337 2.63 -27.07 -11.96
CA LEU A 337 2.59 -25.69 -11.50
C LEU A 337 1.19 -25.09 -11.69
N ARG A 338 0.61 -24.59 -10.61
CA ARG A 338 -0.72 -23.97 -10.57
C ARG A 338 -0.65 -22.45 -10.41
N ARG A 339 0.43 -21.95 -9.81
CA ARG A 339 0.64 -20.54 -9.51
C ARG A 339 2.07 -20.13 -9.83
N LEU A 340 2.22 -19.20 -10.76
CA LEU A 340 3.47 -18.54 -11.08
C LEU A 340 3.30 -17.05 -10.77
N ARG A 341 3.99 -16.56 -9.74
CA ARG A 341 3.96 -15.16 -9.32
C ARG A 341 5.39 -14.61 -9.26
N LEU A 342 5.73 -13.78 -10.23
CA LEU A 342 7.04 -13.15 -10.38
C LEU A 342 6.91 -11.62 -10.44
N ASP A 343 5.80 -11.09 -9.95
CA ASP A 343 5.41 -9.70 -10.06
C ASP A 343 6.30 -8.72 -9.25
N TYR A 344 6.46 -7.50 -9.74
CA TYR A 344 7.29 -6.43 -9.18
C TYR A 344 8.77 -6.83 -9.00
N ASN A 345 9.41 -7.27 -10.08
CA ASN A 345 10.84 -7.61 -10.11
C ASN A 345 11.55 -6.85 -11.24
N GLN A 346 12.76 -7.27 -11.60
CA GLN A 346 13.57 -6.70 -12.67
C GLN A 346 13.86 -7.75 -13.77
N LEU A 347 12.93 -8.71 -13.97
CA LEU A 347 13.06 -9.71 -15.02
C LEU A 347 12.95 -9.05 -16.40
N GLU A 348 13.72 -9.54 -17.37
CA GLU A 348 13.83 -8.99 -18.73
C GLU A 348 13.71 -10.10 -19.78
N GLY A 349 13.90 -9.75 -21.06
CA GLY A 349 13.77 -10.70 -22.18
C GLY A 349 12.32 -10.90 -22.63
N GLU A 350 12.07 -11.92 -23.43
CA GLU A 350 10.72 -12.28 -23.90
C GLU A 350 10.07 -13.31 -22.96
N VAL A 351 8.73 -13.33 -22.91
CA VAL A 351 8.00 -14.40 -22.19
C VAL A 351 8.16 -15.71 -22.99
N PRO A 352 8.74 -16.78 -22.42
CA PRO A 352 9.02 -17.99 -23.18
C PRO A 352 7.72 -18.73 -23.56
N PRO A 353 7.54 -19.15 -24.84
CA PRO A 353 6.36 -19.89 -25.29
C PRO A 353 6.18 -21.24 -24.57
N GLU A 354 7.26 -21.78 -24.01
CA GLU A 354 7.30 -22.96 -23.15
C GLU A 354 6.33 -22.91 -21.96
N ILE A 355 5.98 -21.71 -21.47
CA ILE A 355 4.97 -21.55 -20.41
C ILE A 355 3.63 -22.14 -20.85
N GLY A 356 3.30 -22.13 -22.14
CA GLY A 356 2.10 -22.75 -22.70
C GLY A 356 1.98 -24.26 -22.47
N LYS A 357 3.05 -24.93 -22.00
CA LYS A 357 3.03 -26.37 -21.62
C LYS A 357 2.53 -26.62 -20.19
N LEU A 358 2.38 -25.57 -19.37
CA LEU A 358 1.97 -25.65 -17.97
C LEU A 358 0.46 -25.76 -17.83
N THR A 359 -0.15 -26.79 -18.41
CA THR A 359 -1.62 -26.90 -18.55
C THR A 359 -2.42 -26.93 -17.24
N GLU A 360 -1.78 -27.12 -16.08
CA GLU A 360 -2.39 -27.03 -14.75
C GLU A 360 -2.36 -25.60 -14.15
N LEU A 361 -1.74 -24.64 -14.84
CA LEU A 361 -1.60 -23.27 -14.38
C LEU A 361 -2.97 -22.59 -14.26
N ARG A 362 -3.19 -21.98 -13.10
CA ARG A 362 -4.43 -21.27 -12.74
C ARG A 362 -4.18 -19.77 -12.63
N ARG A 363 -3.04 -19.39 -12.08
CA ARG A 363 -2.66 -17.98 -11.94
C ARG A 363 -1.26 -17.75 -12.48
N MET A 364 -1.16 -16.79 -13.38
CA MET A 364 0.10 -16.24 -13.90
C MET A 364 0.11 -14.74 -13.65
N ASP A 365 1.11 -14.29 -12.91
CA ASP A 365 1.26 -12.90 -12.47
C ASP A 365 2.72 -12.50 -12.66
N ILE A 366 2.98 -11.69 -13.69
CA ILE A 366 4.32 -11.20 -14.05
C ILE A 366 4.36 -9.67 -14.15
N ASP A 367 3.39 -8.99 -13.54
CA ASP A 367 3.25 -7.53 -13.57
C ASP A 367 4.52 -6.83 -13.09
N GLY A 368 4.81 -5.61 -13.57
CA GLY A 368 5.87 -4.76 -13.03
C GLY A 368 7.27 -5.36 -13.20
N ASN A 369 7.63 -5.72 -14.43
CA ASN A 369 8.95 -6.22 -14.80
C ASN A 369 9.44 -5.47 -16.07
N ASN A 370 10.51 -5.94 -16.69
CA ASN A 370 11.07 -5.42 -17.94
C ASN A 370 10.87 -6.40 -19.12
N PHE A 371 9.81 -7.22 -19.13
CA PHE A 371 9.56 -8.13 -20.25
C PHE A 371 9.33 -7.36 -21.56
N THR A 372 9.82 -7.90 -22.66
CA THR A 372 9.77 -7.33 -24.01
C THR A 372 9.13 -8.31 -24.99
N GLY A 373 8.89 -7.87 -26.23
CA GLY A 373 8.35 -8.72 -27.28
C GLY A 373 6.83 -8.99 -27.14
N PRO A 374 6.27 -9.84 -28.02
CA PRO A 374 4.84 -10.13 -28.03
C PRO A 374 4.40 -11.13 -26.96
N ILE A 375 3.09 -11.12 -26.66
CA ILE A 375 2.47 -12.19 -25.88
C ILE A 375 2.54 -13.48 -26.72
N PRO A 376 3.11 -14.59 -26.21
CA PRO A 376 3.14 -15.85 -26.94
C PRO A 376 1.72 -16.41 -27.16
N PRO A 377 1.32 -16.72 -28.41
CA PRO A 377 0.03 -17.36 -28.68
C PRO A 377 -0.17 -18.69 -27.92
N GLU A 378 0.92 -19.38 -27.60
CA GLU A 378 0.94 -20.62 -26.82
C GLU A 378 0.33 -20.47 -25.42
N LEU A 379 0.27 -19.26 -24.86
CA LEU A 379 -0.45 -19.01 -23.60
C LEU A 379 -1.94 -19.37 -23.71
N GLY A 380 -2.53 -19.34 -24.91
CA GLY A 380 -3.89 -19.81 -25.16
C GLY A 380 -4.13 -21.30 -24.88
N ASN A 381 -3.08 -22.10 -24.66
CA ASN A 381 -3.19 -23.51 -24.28
C ASN A 381 -3.49 -23.72 -22.78
N LEU A 382 -3.38 -22.67 -21.96
CA LEU A 382 -3.53 -22.72 -20.50
C LEU A 382 -5.00 -22.73 -20.08
N VAL A 383 -5.77 -23.71 -20.54
CA VAL A 383 -7.25 -23.74 -20.39
C VAL A 383 -7.77 -23.70 -18.95
N ASN A 384 -6.92 -23.97 -17.95
CA ASN A 384 -7.26 -23.88 -16.52
C ASN A 384 -6.97 -22.50 -15.90
N LEU A 385 -6.41 -21.57 -16.66
CA LEU A 385 -6.02 -20.24 -16.20
C LEU A 385 -7.27 -19.43 -15.84
N ASP A 386 -7.31 -18.93 -14.60
CA ASP A 386 -8.33 -18.04 -14.07
C ASP A 386 -7.83 -16.59 -13.93
N THR A 387 -6.51 -16.39 -13.83
CA THR A 387 -5.89 -15.07 -13.63
C THR A 387 -4.66 -14.92 -14.54
N LEU A 388 -4.66 -13.90 -15.40
CA LEU A 388 -3.51 -13.52 -16.24
C LEU A 388 -3.22 -12.03 -16.12
N TRP A 389 -2.11 -11.70 -15.44
CA TRP A 389 -1.64 -10.33 -15.27
C TRP A 389 -0.23 -10.18 -15.83
N MET A 390 -0.06 -9.25 -16.78
CA MET A 390 1.20 -9.01 -17.50
C MET A 390 1.53 -7.51 -17.70
N GLY A 391 0.85 -6.60 -17.02
CA GLY A 391 1.02 -5.16 -17.18
C GLY A 391 2.28 -4.58 -16.52
N GLY A 392 2.61 -3.32 -16.81
CA GLY A 392 3.81 -2.65 -16.32
C GLY A 392 5.09 -3.31 -16.85
N ASN A 393 5.11 -3.61 -18.16
CA ASN A 393 6.21 -4.25 -18.86
C ASN A 393 6.50 -3.53 -20.19
N GLN A 394 7.60 -3.86 -20.86
CA GLN A 394 8.00 -3.29 -22.16
C GLN A 394 7.53 -4.14 -23.35
N MET A 395 6.41 -4.86 -23.18
CA MET A 395 5.86 -5.77 -24.20
C MET A 395 5.26 -5.00 -25.38
N SER A 396 5.18 -5.62 -26.55
CA SER A 396 4.70 -4.97 -27.78
C SER A 396 4.01 -5.94 -28.74
N GLY A 397 3.44 -5.43 -29.83
CA GLY A 397 2.73 -6.25 -30.82
C GLY A 397 1.25 -6.51 -30.45
N PRO A 398 0.52 -7.24 -31.31
CA PRO A 398 -0.91 -7.45 -31.13
C PRO A 398 -1.23 -8.43 -30.01
N ILE A 399 -2.39 -8.24 -29.37
CA ILE A 399 -2.95 -9.20 -28.42
C ILE A 399 -3.38 -10.46 -29.21
N PRO A 400 -2.85 -11.66 -28.89
CA PRO A 400 -3.14 -12.85 -29.68
C PRO A 400 -4.58 -13.34 -29.46
N PRO A 401 -5.33 -13.64 -30.54
CA PRO A 401 -6.71 -14.14 -30.45
C PRO A 401 -6.81 -15.49 -29.73
N GLU A 402 -5.72 -16.26 -29.66
CA GLU A 402 -5.63 -17.52 -28.93
C GLU A 402 -5.92 -17.38 -27.43
N LEU A 403 -5.73 -16.20 -26.82
CA LEU A 403 -6.13 -15.97 -25.42
C LEU A 403 -7.64 -16.11 -25.22
N GLY A 404 -8.45 -15.98 -26.27
CA GLY A 404 -9.89 -16.28 -26.23
C GLY A 404 -10.23 -17.75 -25.97
N ASN A 405 -9.23 -18.66 -25.97
CA ASN A 405 -9.43 -20.07 -25.61
C ASN A 405 -9.41 -20.33 -24.09
N LEU A 406 -9.06 -19.32 -23.27
CA LEU A 406 -8.95 -19.42 -21.82
C LEU A 406 -10.33 -19.39 -21.14
N ALA A 407 -11.14 -20.42 -21.36
CA ALA A 407 -12.56 -20.44 -20.99
C ALA A 407 -12.85 -20.26 -19.48
N ASN A 408 -11.85 -20.47 -18.61
CA ASN A 408 -11.97 -20.29 -17.16
C ASN A 408 -11.46 -18.93 -16.66
N LEU A 409 -11.00 -18.05 -17.56
CA LEU A 409 -10.37 -16.77 -17.20
C LEU A 409 -11.38 -15.84 -16.53
N LEU A 410 -11.04 -15.38 -15.33
CA LEU A 410 -11.81 -14.42 -14.54
C LEU A 410 -11.26 -13.00 -14.70
N GLU A 411 -9.94 -12.87 -14.80
CA GLU A 411 -9.25 -11.58 -14.82
C GLU A 411 -8.15 -11.57 -15.87
N LEU A 412 -8.21 -10.57 -16.77
CA LEU A 412 -7.19 -10.30 -17.78
C LEU A 412 -6.70 -8.86 -17.63
N HIS A 413 -5.44 -8.69 -17.23
CA HIS A 413 -4.81 -7.38 -17.05
C HIS A 413 -3.61 -7.23 -18.00
N LEU A 414 -3.73 -6.30 -18.94
CA LEU A 414 -2.73 -5.92 -19.94
C LEU A 414 -2.59 -4.40 -19.92
N TYR A 415 -1.77 -3.83 -19.03
CA TYR A 415 -1.67 -2.38 -18.89
C TYR A 415 -0.22 -1.87 -18.93
N GLU A 416 0.00 -0.58 -19.17
CA GLU A 416 1.34 0.04 -19.21
C GLU A 416 2.31 -0.75 -20.09
N ALA A 417 1.98 -0.92 -21.37
CA ALA A 417 2.74 -1.70 -22.34
C ALA A 417 2.50 -1.21 -23.78
N GLY A 418 3.41 -1.54 -24.69
CA GLY A 418 3.33 -1.16 -26.10
C GLY A 418 2.42 -2.04 -26.97
N PHE A 419 1.34 -2.62 -26.42
CA PHE A 419 0.40 -3.44 -27.20
C PHE A 419 -0.27 -2.60 -28.28
N GLU A 420 -0.46 -3.16 -29.47
CA GLU A 420 -1.00 -2.48 -30.65
C GLU A 420 -2.13 -3.29 -31.32
N GLY A 421 -2.81 -2.72 -32.30
CA GLY A 421 -3.92 -3.37 -33.01
C GLY A 421 -5.24 -3.27 -32.25
N THR A 422 -6.13 -4.25 -32.43
CA THR A 422 -7.52 -4.19 -31.91
C THR A 422 -7.75 -5.24 -30.82
N ILE A 423 -8.81 -5.05 -30.02
CA ILE A 423 -9.29 -6.08 -29.09
C ILE A 423 -9.78 -7.30 -29.91
N PRO A 424 -9.27 -8.53 -29.68
CA PRO A 424 -9.66 -9.69 -30.47
C PRO A 424 -11.15 -10.05 -30.32
N GLU A 425 -11.82 -10.37 -31.43
CA GLU A 425 -13.23 -10.82 -31.40
C GLU A 425 -13.40 -12.09 -30.55
N GLU A 426 -12.38 -12.94 -30.48
CA GLU A 426 -12.35 -14.17 -29.70
C GLU A 426 -12.52 -13.95 -28.19
N PHE A 427 -12.28 -12.74 -27.68
CA PHE A 427 -12.47 -12.43 -26.26
C PHE A 427 -13.93 -12.59 -25.82
N GLY A 428 -14.89 -12.50 -26.76
CA GLY A 428 -16.30 -12.82 -26.50
C GLY A 428 -16.56 -14.27 -26.06
N LYS A 429 -15.59 -15.18 -26.18
CA LYS A 429 -15.67 -16.57 -25.69
C LYS A 429 -15.39 -16.72 -24.20
N LEU A 430 -14.82 -15.69 -23.55
CA LEU A 430 -14.39 -15.73 -22.15
C LEU A 430 -15.58 -15.57 -21.18
N ALA A 431 -16.51 -16.52 -21.21
CA ALA A 431 -17.81 -16.41 -20.53
C ALA A 431 -17.73 -16.25 -18.99
N GLU A 432 -16.58 -16.57 -18.37
CA GLU A 432 -16.35 -16.41 -16.93
C GLU A 432 -15.68 -15.07 -16.56
N LEU A 433 -15.28 -14.27 -17.55
CA LEU A 433 -14.50 -13.05 -17.36
C LEU A 433 -15.29 -12.02 -16.53
N ARG A 434 -14.62 -11.48 -15.52
CA ARG A 434 -15.15 -10.47 -14.59
C ARG A 434 -14.43 -9.13 -14.74
N VAL A 435 -13.15 -9.16 -15.07
CA VAL A 435 -12.34 -7.95 -15.25
C VAL A 435 -11.58 -8.06 -16.57
N LEU A 436 -11.82 -7.10 -17.46
CA LEU A 436 -11.01 -6.86 -18.64
C LEU A 436 -10.34 -5.50 -18.46
N ARG A 437 -9.02 -5.49 -18.28
CA ARG A 437 -8.21 -4.28 -18.19
C ARG A 437 -7.18 -4.27 -19.30
N ILE A 438 -7.31 -3.31 -20.22
CA ILE A 438 -6.34 -3.01 -21.27
C ILE A 438 -6.10 -1.51 -21.26
N THR A 439 -5.04 -1.02 -20.61
CA THR A 439 -4.92 0.41 -20.23
C THR A 439 -3.51 0.93 -20.48
N ASP A 440 -3.35 2.18 -20.91
CA ASP A 440 -2.03 2.77 -21.22
C ASP A 440 -1.28 1.87 -22.21
N THR A 441 -1.92 1.68 -23.37
CA THR A 441 -1.38 0.93 -24.51
C THR A 441 -1.74 1.64 -25.83
N ASN A 442 -1.43 1.05 -26.99
CA ASN A 442 -1.73 1.61 -28.31
C ASN A 442 -2.86 0.86 -29.03
N ILE A 443 -3.86 0.37 -28.28
CA ILE A 443 -5.00 -0.35 -28.87
C ILE A 443 -5.92 0.63 -29.59
N GLU A 444 -6.24 0.31 -30.85
CA GLU A 444 -7.05 1.11 -31.77
C GLU A 444 -8.41 0.44 -32.07
N GLY A 445 -9.25 1.15 -32.84
CA GLY A 445 -10.54 0.66 -33.32
C GLY A 445 -11.66 0.77 -32.28
N GLY A 446 -12.59 -0.19 -32.31
CA GLY A 446 -13.79 -0.21 -31.47
C GLY A 446 -13.93 -1.45 -30.60
N LEU A 447 -14.96 -1.45 -29.75
CA LEU A 447 -15.37 -2.62 -28.99
C LEU A 447 -16.06 -3.65 -29.91
N PRO A 448 -15.53 -4.87 -30.09
CA PRO A 448 -16.14 -5.86 -30.97
C PRO A 448 -17.48 -6.36 -30.43
N GLU A 449 -18.46 -6.59 -31.32
CA GLU A 449 -19.82 -7.02 -30.97
C GLU A 449 -19.86 -8.34 -30.15
N SER A 450 -18.85 -9.19 -30.32
CA SER A 450 -18.72 -10.45 -29.58
C SER A 450 -18.61 -10.26 -28.06
N LEU A 451 -18.17 -9.10 -27.57
CA LEU A 451 -18.08 -8.81 -26.14
C LEU A 451 -19.46 -8.71 -25.46
N SER A 452 -20.55 -8.56 -26.23
CA SER A 452 -21.93 -8.64 -25.72
C SER A 452 -22.23 -9.95 -24.99
N GLY A 453 -21.47 -11.03 -25.28
CA GLY A 453 -21.61 -12.33 -24.61
C GLY A 453 -21.04 -12.40 -23.19
N LEU A 454 -20.32 -11.37 -22.72
CA LEU A 454 -19.61 -11.37 -21.43
C LEU A 454 -20.51 -11.02 -20.25
N GLY A 455 -21.60 -11.76 -20.05
CA GLY A 455 -22.63 -11.46 -19.03
C GLY A 455 -22.17 -11.48 -17.56
N LYS A 456 -20.94 -11.89 -17.26
CA LYS A 456 -20.33 -11.85 -15.91
C LYS A 456 -19.34 -10.70 -15.72
N LEU A 457 -19.10 -9.90 -16.76
CA LEU A 457 -18.13 -8.80 -16.74
C LEU A 457 -18.60 -7.73 -15.74
N ARG A 458 -17.71 -7.38 -14.81
CA ARG A 458 -17.94 -6.37 -13.77
C ARG A 458 -17.17 -5.10 -14.03
N ALA A 459 -16.00 -5.20 -14.65
CA ALA A 459 -15.17 -4.05 -14.95
C ALA A 459 -14.62 -4.15 -16.38
N LEU A 460 -14.92 -3.14 -17.18
CA LEU A 460 -14.31 -2.90 -18.49
C LEU A 460 -13.46 -1.64 -18.38
N ARG A 461 -12.14 -1.81 -18.38
CA ARG A 461 -11.16 -0.73 -18.20
C ARG A 461 -10.26 -0.65 -19.44
N LEU A 462 -10.49 0.37 -20.25
CA LEU A 462 -9.85 0.62 -21.53
C LEU A 462 -9.31 2.06 -21.66
N TYR A 463 -9.10 2.75 -20.54
CA TYR A 463 -8.62 4.12 -20.55
C TYR A 463 -7.16 4.23 -21.01
N GLU A 464 -6.76 5.40 -21.53
CA GLU A 464 -5.42 5.67 -22.08
C GLU A 464 -5.07 4.71 -23.23
N ASN A 465 -5.85 4.75 -24.32
CA ASN A 465 -5.60 4.00 -25.56
C ASN A 465 -5.90 4.88 -26.78
N GLU A 466 -5.92 4.27 -27.98
CA GLU A 466 -6.22 4.93 -29.25
C GLU A 466 -7.59 4.52 -29.84
N LEU A 467 -8.57 4.16 -29.00
CA LEU A 467 -9.91 3.74 -29.47
C LEU A 467 -10.65 4.89 -30.16
N THR A 468 -11.31 4.61 -31.29
CA THR A 468 -11.97 5.64 -32.13
C THR A 468 -13.46 5.44 -32.31
N ASP A 469 -13.93 4.20 -32.36
CA ASP A 469 -15.31 3.93 -32.77
C ASP A 469 -16.31 4.24 -31.65
N PRO A 470 -17.59 4.53 -31.96
CA PRO A 470 -18.59 4.83 -30.96
C PRO A 470 -18.82 3.72 -29.94
N LEU A 471 -19.16 4.12 -28.71
CA LEU A 471 -19.62 3.18 -27.69
C LEU A 471 -20.88 2.44 -28.17
N PRO A 472 -20.88 1.10 -28.21
CA PRO A 472 -21.96 0.34 -28.79
C PRO A 472 -23.13 0.16 -27.82
N SER A 473 -24.35 0.11 -28.35
CA SER A 473 -25.58 -0.05 -27.55
C SER A 473 -25.67 -1.40 -26.82
N TRP A 474 -24.96 -2.44 -27.27
CA TRP A 474 -24.94 -3.73 -26.58
C TRP A 474 -24.28 -3.67 -25.21
N LEU A 475 -23.57 -2.59 -24.85
CA LEU A 475 -23.07 -2.37 -23.49
C LEU A 475 -24.19 -2.47 -22.44
N GLY A 476 -25.42 -2.06 -22.79
CA GLY A 476 -26.60 -2.20 -21.93
C GLY A 476 -27.01 -3.64 -21.63
N GLN A 477 -26.47 -4.63 -22.33
CA GLN A 477 -26.73 -6.06 -22.10
C GLN A 477 -25.80 -6.68 -21.04
N LEU A 478 -24.81 -5.92 -20.55
CA LEU A 478 -23.86 -6.39 -19.55
C LEU A 478 -24.41 -6.13 -18.14
N ASP A 479 -25.43 -6.91 -17.76
CA ASP A 479 -26.20 -6.76 -16.49
C ASP A 479 -25.37 -6.80 -15.19
N SER A 480 -24.11 -7.26 -15.26
CA SER A 480 -23.19 -7.32 -14.12
C SER A 480 -22.14 -6.19 -14.10
N LEU A 481 -22.12 -5.32 -15.10
CA LEU A 481 -21.09 -4.29 -15.27
C LEU A 481 -21.26 -3.21 -14.20
N ARG A 482 -20.16 -2.93 -13.49
CA ARG A 482 -20.08 -1.91 -12.43
C ARG A 482 -19.20 -0.74 -12.79
N SER A 483 -18.17 -0.99 -13.59
CA SER A 483 -17.18 0.03 -13.96
C SER A 483 -16.97 0.02 -15.47
N LEU A 484 -17.26 1.15 -16.11
CA LEU A 484 -16.92 1.43 -17.50
C LEU A 484 -15.92 2.59 -17.54
N PHE A 485 -14.64 2.27 -17.71
CA PHE A 485 -13.55 3.26 -17.80
C PHE A 485 -12.99 3.24 -19.21
N VAL A 486 -13.29 4.25 -20.01
CA VAL A 486 -12.83 4.37 -21.41
C VAL A 486 -12.26 5.76 -21.69
N SER A 487 -11.86 6.47 -20.63
CA SER A 487 -11.30 7.81 -20.70
C SER A 487 -10.01 7.88 -21.52
N ASP A 488 -9.60 9.08 -21.92
CA ASP A 488 -8.30 9.33 -22.56
C ASP A 488 -8.12 8.46 -23.82
N ASN A 489 -9.10 8.58 -24.72
CA ASN A 489 -9.17 7.88 -26.00
C ASN A 489 -9.62 8.87 -27.09
N MET A 490 -9.99 8.37 -28.27
CA MET A 490 -10.52 9.17 -29.38
C MET A 490 -11.96 8.77 -29.75
N ILE A 491 -12.71 8.19 -28.80
CA ILE A 491 -14.05 7.63 -29.03
C ILE A 491 -15.00 8.73 -29.50
N GLU A 492 -15.64 8.52 -30.65
CA GLU A 492 -16.58 9.47 -31.24
C GLU A 492 -18.06 9.10 -31.02
N GLY A 493 -18.97 9.99 -31.40
CA GLY A 493 -20.42 9.73 -31.36
C GLY A 493 -21.06 9.94 -29.99
N PRO A 494 -22.36 9.61 -29.84
CA PRO A 494 -23.10 9.88 -28.61
C PRO A 494 -22.90 8.81 -27.54
N LEU A 495 -23.18 9.18 -26.29
CA LEU A 495 -23.37 8.20 -25.21
C LEU A 495 -24.62 7.35 -25.50
N PRO A 496 -24.53 6.00 -25.47
CA PRO A 496 -25.67 5.14 -25.73
C PRO A 496 -26.67 5.19 -24.57
N ALA A 497 -27.95 5.36 -24.90
CA ALA A 497 -29.04 5.40 -23.91
C ALA A 497 -29.18 4.07 -23.14
N GLU A 498 -28.75 2.97 -23.76
CA GLU A 498 -28.75 1.63 -23.18
C GLU A 498 -27.85 1.50 -21.93
N LEU A 499 -26.92 2.43 -21.67
CA LEU A 499 -26.19 2.45 -20.39
C LEU A 499 -27.14 2.59 -19.18
N GLY A 500 -28.29 3.23 -19.37
CA GLY A 500 -29.34 3.33 -18.35
C GLY A 500 -29.99 2.00 -17.98
N GLN A 501 -29.79 0.94 -18.76
CA GLN A 501 -30.36 -0.40 -18.49
C GLN A 501 -29.50 -1.21 -17.51
N ILE A 502 -28.30 -0.74 -17.19
CA ILE A 502 -27.35 -1.45 -16.36
C ILE A 502 -27.54 -1.02 -14.90
N ASP A 503 -28.47 -1.68 -14.21
CA ASP A 503 -28.80 -1.36 -12.81
C ASP A 503 -27.56 -1.36 -11.89
N SER A 504 -26.57 -2.22 -12.18
CA SER A 504 -25.34 -2.36 -11.37
C SER A 504 -24.23 -1.35 -11.69
N LEU A 505 -24.41 -0.46 -12.67
CA LEU A 505 -23.36 0.46 -13.11
C LEU A 505 -23.10 1.52 -12.04
N THR A 506 -21.92 1.48 -11.43
CA THR A 506 -21.53 2.41 -10.34
C THR A 506 -20.64 3.54 -10.85
N PHE A 507 -19.78 3.26 -11.83
CA PHE A 507 -18.78 4.21 -12.29
C PHE A 507 -18.77 4.31 -13.82
N LEU A 508 -19.01 5.52 -14.32
CA LEU A 508 -18.96 5.87 -15.74
C LEU A 508 -17.87 6.93 -15.98
N LEU A 509 -16.71 6.50 -16.44
CA LEU A 509 -15.56 7.36 -16.70
C LEU A 509 -15.27 7.33 -18.21
N VAL A 510 -15.65 8.41 -18.88
CA VAL A 510 -15.59 8.55 -20.35
C VAL A 510 -14.95 9.88 -20.78
N HIS A 511 -14.26 10.55 -19.85
CA HIS A 511 -13.66 11.86 -20.08
C HIS A 511 -12.51 11.81 -21.10
N ASN A 512 -12.11 12.97 -21.62
CA ASN A 512 -11.03 13.12 -22.60
C ASN A 512 -11.21 12.20 -23.82
N ASN A 513 -12.34 12.36 -24.50
CA ASN A 513 -12.71 11.65 -25.72
C ASN A 513 -13.27 12.65 -26.76
N ARG A 514 -13.91 12.15 -27.82
CA ARG A 514 -14.62 12.96 -28.83
C ARG A 514 -16.13 12.67 -28.80
N LEU A 515 -16.67 12.40 -27.61
CA LEU A 515 -18.10 12.16 -27.44
C LEU A 515 -18.88 13.42 -27.80
N SER A 516 -20.06 13.23 -28.39
CA SER A 516 -20.86 14.30 -28.98
C SER A 516 -22.35 14.19 -28.69
N GLY A 517 -23.06 15.32 -28.79
CA GLY A 517 -24.50 15.37 -28.58
C GLY A 517 -24.90 15.37 -27.09
N PRO A 518 -26.21 15.18 -26.79
CA PRO A 518 -26.72 15.29 -25.43
C PRO A 518 -26.43 14.06 -24.59
N VAL A 519 -26.34 14.24 -23.27
CA VAL A 519 -26.41 13.13 -22.31
C VAL A 519 -27.81 12.49 -22.37
N PRO A 520 -27.94 11.16 -22.50
CA PRO A 520 -29.25 10.50 -22.61
C PRO A 520 -30.02 10.55 -21.28
N PRO A 521 -31.33 10.89 -21.29
CA PRO A 521 -32.16 10.92 -20.07
C PRO A 521 -32.31 9.55 -19.39
N GLU A 522 -32.15 8.46 -20.13
CA GLU A 522 -32.16 7.09 -19.65
C GLU A 522 -30.97 6.80 -18.72
N LEU A 523 -29.88 7.56 -18.78
CA LEU A 523 -28.74 7.38 -17.86
C LEU A 523 -29.16 7.51 -16.40
N GLY A 524 -30.22 8.27 -16.11
CA GLY A 524 -30.80 8.38 -14.77
C GLY A 524 -31.53 7.12 -14.29
N ASP A 525 -31.71 6.10 -15.12
CA ASP A 525 -32.30 4.81 -14.73
C ASP A 525 -31.27 3.83 -14.17
N ALA A 526 -29.97 4.05 -14.41
CA ALA A 526 -28.89 3.28 -13.79
C ALA A 526 -28.71 3.71 -12.31
N SER A 527 -29.62 3.25 -11.46
CA SER A 527 -29.82 3.75 -10.10
C SER A 527 -28.63 3.60 -9.14
N GLU A 528 -27.67 2.70 -9.42
CA GLU A 528 -26.45 2.55 -8.62
C GLU A 528 -25.30 3.49 -9.06
N LEU A 529 -25.51 4.37 -10.05
CA LEU A 529 -24.49 5.31 -10.53
C LEU A 529 -24.04 6.25 -9.41
N TYR A 530 -22.76 6.14 -9.08
CA TYR A 530 -22.10 6.90 -8.03
C TYR A 530 -21.19 8.00 -8.59
N ARG A 531 -20.51 7.74 -9.73
CA ARG A 531 -19.61 8.71 -10.38
C ARG A 531 -19.80 8.78 -11.89
N ILE A 532 -19.90 10.00 -12.41
CA ILE A 532 -19.99 10.31 -13.84
C ILE A 532 -18.91 11.33 -14.21
N TRP A 533 -17.93 10.91 -14.99
CA TRP A 533 -16.85 11.77 -15.52
C TRP A 533 -16.92 11.82 -17.05
N VAL A 534 -17.32 12.97 -17.58
CA VAL A 534 -17.51 13.24 -19.01
C VAL A 534 -16.68 14.43 -19.51
N GLN A 535 -15.84 15.01 -18.65
CA GLN A 535 -15.04 16.19 -18.97
C GLN A 535 -14.12 16.01 -20.19
N GLY A 536 -13.67 17.10 -20.80
CA GLY A 536 -12.75 17.03 -21.95
C GLY A 536 -13.37 16.39 -23.20
N ASN A 537 -14.71 16.44 -23.32
CA ASN A 537 -15.47 16.06 -24.51
C ASN A 537 -16.17 17.31 -25.07
N PRO A 538 -15.50 18.14 -25.89
CA PRO A 538 -15.99 19.46 -26.28
C PRO A 538 -17.28 19.42 -27.12
N ASP A 539 -17.57 18.31 -27.79
CA ASP A 539 -18.75 18.14 -28.64
C ASP A 539 -19.98 17.60 -27.88
N LEU A 540 -19.82 17.13 -26.63
CA LEU A 540 -20.96 16.85 -25.74
C LEU A 540 -21.67 18.17 -25.48
N SER A 541 -22.97 18.26 -25.77
CA SER A 541 -23.67 19.54 -25.81
C SER A 541 -25.15 19.46 -25.45
N GLY A 542 -25.67 20.60 -25.00
CA GLY A 542 -27.08 20.74 -24.63
C GLY A 542 -27.34 20.62 -23.13
N PRO A 543 -28.60 20.73 -22.71
CA PRO A 543 -28.97 20.64 -21.30
C PRO A 543 -28.73 19.24 -20.75
N LEU A 544 -28.19 19.14 -19.54
CA LEU A 544 -28.26 17.91 -18.76
C LEU A 544 -29.74 17.50 -18.60
N PRO A 545 -30.11 16.24 -18.88
CA PRO A 545 -31.51 15.85 -18.90
C PRO A 545 -32.08 15.76 -17.49
N GLU A 546 -33.34 16.18 -17.31
CA GLU A 546 -34.07 16.03 -16.03
C GLU A 546 -34.07 14.58 -15.52
N GLY A 547 -33.86 13.59 -16.40
CA GLY A 547 -33.75 12.19 -16.02
C GLY A 547 -32.68 11.90 -14.98
N LEU A 548 -31.55 12.65 -14.99
CA LEU A 548 -30.48 12.47 -14.00
C LEU A 548 -30.92 12.71 -12.56
N THR A 549 -32.01 13.46 -12.35
CA THR A 549 -32.54 13.74 -11.00
C THR A 549 -33.02 12.48 -10.25
N ARG A 550 -33.14 11.34 -10.94
CA ARG A 550 -33.42 10.02 -10.33
C ARG A 550 -32.21 9.38 -9.66
N LEU A 551 -31.00 9.88 -9.92
CA LEU A 551 -29.77 9.40 -9.28
C LEU A 551 -29.62 10.05 -7.90
N GLU A 552 -30.33 9.51 -6.92
CA GLU A 552 -30.35 10.06 -5.55
C GLU A 552 -29.00 9.88 -4.82
N GLU A 553 -28.23 8.85 -5.19
CA GLU A 553 -26.94 8.50 -4.59
C GLU A 553 -25.73 8.95 -5.44
N LEU A 554 -25.94 9.83 -6.44
CA LEU A 554 -24.83 10.33 -7.26
C LEU A 554 -23.91 11.22 -6.40
N TRP A 555 -22.71 10.73 -6.14
CA TRP A 555 -21.70 11.46 -5.39
C TRP A 555 -20.93 12.44 -6.25
N GLU A 556 -20.64 12.05 -7.50
CA GLU A 556 -19.68 12.77 -8.32
C GLU A 556 -20.14 13.00 -9.78
N LEU A 557 -20.09 14.26 -10.22
CA LEU A 557 -20.38 14.70 -11.59
C LEU A 557 -19.35 15.69 -12.13
N ILE A 558 -18.47 15.21 -13.01
CA ILE A 558 -17.39 15.99 -13.63
C ILE A 558 -17.67 16.13 -15.13
N ALA A 559 -17.91 17.35 -15.59
CA ALA A 559 -18.39 17.68 -16.94
C ALA A 559 -17.79 18.99 -17.48
N GLU A 560 -16.64 19.40 -16.96
CA GLU A 560 -15.89 20.55 -17.45
C GLU A 560 -15.33 20.33 -18.87
N ASP A 561 -15.03 21.40 -19.60
CA ASP A 561 -14.56 21.32 -20.99
C ASP A 561 -15.52 20.52 -21.91
N THR A 562 -16.82 20.68 -21.67
CA THR A 562 -17.91 20.20 -22.54
C THR A 562 -18.81 21.38 -22.93
N GLY A 563 -19.65 21.20 -23.95
CA GLY A 563 -20.76 22.11 -24.27
C GLY A 563 -22.06 21.83 -23.50
N LEU A 564 -21.99 21.04 -22.42
CA LEU A 564 -23.15 20.72 -21.58
C LEU A 564 -23.51 21.92 -20.70
N CYS A 565 -24.81 22.09 -20.45
CA CYS A 565 -25.32 23.15 -19.58
C CYS A 565 -26.28 22.62 -18.50
N MET A 566 -26.35 23.31 -17.36
CA MET A 566 -27.22 22.99 -16.23
C MET A 566 -28.61 23.64 -16.41
N PRO A 567 -29.70 22.85 -16.45
CA PRO A 567 -31.06 23.38 -16.43
C PRO A 567 -31.35 24.26 -15.21
N GLN A 568 -32.15 25.31 -15.39
CA GLN A 568 -32.50 26.24 -14.31
C GLN A 568 -33.73 25.81 -13.48
N THR A 569 -34.22 24.58 -13.63
CA THR A 569 -35.42 24.15 -12.90
C THR A 569 -35.10 23.92 -11.40
N PRO A 570 -36.02 24.28 -10.47
CA PRO A 570 -35.78 24.10 -9.05
C PRO A 570 -35.45 22.66 -8.65
N ALA A 571 -36.09 21.68 -9.30
CA ALA A 571 -35.83 20.26 -9.08
C ALA A 571 -34.40 19.87 -9.47
N PHE A 572 -33.94 20.30 -10.64
CA PHE A 572 -32.58 20.01 -11.10
C PHE A 572 -31.53 20.70 -10.24
N ARG A 573 -31.77 21.95 -9.83
CA ARG A 573 -30.88 22.68 -8.91
C ARG A 573 -30.75 21.96 -7.57
N THR A 574 -31.88 21.57 -6.98
CA THR A 574 -31.93 20.84 -5.70
C THR A 574 -31.15 19.51 -5.79
N TRP A 575 -31.39 18.74 -6.85
CA TRP A 575 -30.65 17.49 -7.10
C TRP A 575 -29.16 17.75 -7.33
N THR A 576 -28.80 18.74 -8.14
CA THR A 576 -27.38 19.01 -8.42
C THR A 576 -26.63 19.44 -7.16
N GLU A 577 -27.29 20.10 -6.21
CA GLU A 577 -26.70 20.43 -4.91
C GLU A 577 -26.49 19.23 -3.98
N SER A 578 -27.33 18.20 -4.09
CA SER A 578 -27.11 16.95 -3.34
C SER A 578 -25.90 16.17 -3.85
N VAL A 579 -25.50 16.38 -5.11
CA VAL A 579 -24.23 15.84 -5.65
C VAL A 579 -23.06 16.50 -4.91
N TYR A 580 -22.30 15.67 -4.18
CA TYR A 580 -21.25 16.12 -3.26
C TYR A 580 -20.09 16.78 -3.99
N PHE A 581 -19.51 16.09 -4.96
CA PHE A 581 -18.40 16.59 -5.76
C PHE A 581 -18.86 16.82 -7.20
N LYS A 582 -18.76 18.05 -7.68
CA LYS A 582 -19.13 18.36 -9.06
C LYS A 582 -18.27 19.47 -9.62
N THR A 583 -17.98 19.36 -10.90
CA THR A 583 -17.46 20.51 -11.63
C THR A 583 -18.58 21.52 -11.83
N ARG A 584 -18.16 22.76 -11.99
CA ARG A 584 -18.98 23.85 -12.50
C ARG A 584 -19.60 23.48 -13.86
N ILE A 585 -20.87 23.74 -14.09
CA ILE A 585 -21.51 23.51 -15.41
C ILE A 585 -22.28 24.77 -15.72
N GLN A 586 -22.01 25.37 -16.88
CA GLN A 586 -22.65 26.65 -17.26
C GLN A 586 -24.17 26.49 -17.24
N LEU A 587 -24.91 27.48 -16.75
CA LEU A 587 -26.37 27.45 -16.84
C LEU A 587 -26.86 27.44 -18.29
N CYS A 588 -27.95 26.73 -18.56
CA CYS A 588 -28.56 26.74 -19.89
C CYS A 588 -29.17 28.10 -20.23
N GLY A 589 -28.70 28.73 -21.31
CA GLY A 589 -29.17 30.00 -21.84
C GLY A 589 -28.07 30.72 -22.62
N GLY A 590 -28.21 30.84 -23.93
CA GLY A 590 -27.25 31.56 -24.80
C GLY A 590 -27.63 33.04 -24.96
N GLU A 591 -26.61 33.90 -24.99
CA GLU A 591 -26.62 35.37 -25.20
C GLU A 591 -27.99 36.07 -25.10
N THR A 592 -28.43 36.29 -23.86
CA THR A 592 -29.53 37.21 -23.57
C THR A 592 -29.02 38.65 -23.50
N HIS A 593 -29.68 39.59 -24.20
CA HIS A 593 -29.36 41.04 -24.14
C HIS A 593 -29.55 41.65 -22.74
N ALA A 594 -30.21 40.94 -21.83
CA ALA A 594 -30.25 41.34 -20.44
C ALA A 594 -30.36 40.14 -19.52
N GLU A 595 -29.74 40.24 -18.35
CA GLU A 595 -29.73 39.22 -17.32
C GLU A 595 -29.85 39.86 -15.94
N ALA A 596 -30.37 39.13 -14.96
CA ALA A 596 -30.46 39.61 -13.60
C ALA A 596 -30.20 38.48 -12.62
N TYR A 597 -29.38 38.75 -11.61
CA TYR A 597 -29.13 37.81 -10.53
C TYR A 597 -28.86 38.54 -9.22
N LEU A 598 -29.11 37.84 -8.12
CA LEU A 598 -28.98 38.32 -6.75
C LEU A 598 -27.86 37.53 -6.07
N ILE A 599 -26.92 38.20 -5.41
CA ILE A 599 -25.69 37.58 -4.92
C ILE A 599 -25.24 38.12 -3.56
N GLN A 600 -24.68 37.26 -2.71
CA GLN A 600 -24.28 37.61 -1.34
C GLN A 600 -22.77 37.73 -1.10
N ALA A 601 -21.93 37.11 -1.93
CA ALA A 601 -20.49 37.01 -1.68
C ALA A 601 -19.61 37.18 -2.94
N ALA A 602 -19.76 36.31 -3.94
CA ALA A 602 -18.89 36.26 -5.13
C ALA A 602 -19.69 36.56 -6.40
N GLN A 603 -19.28 37.51 -7.25
CA GLN A 603 -20.09 37.90 -8.41
C GLN A 603 -19.87 37.05 -9.66
N SER A 604 -20.65 35.99 -9.86
CA SER A 604 -20.63 35.22 -11.12
C SER A 604 -22.02 34.86 -11.63
N ARG A 605 -22.27 35.18 -12.90
CA ARG A 605 -23.42 34.72 -13.71
C ARG A 605 -23.36 33.24 -14.01
N GLU A 606 -22.15 32.71 -14.18
CA GLU A 606 -21.94 31.32 -14.59
C GLU A 606 -22.22 30.34 -13.45
N PHE A 607 -21.98 30.78 -12.19
CA PHE A 607 -22.07 29.94 -11.00
C PHE A 607 -22.78 30.65 -9.84
N PRO A 608 -24.11 30.84 -9.89
CA PRO A 608 -24.83 31.48 -8.80
C PRO A 608 -24.79 30.60 -7.54
N VAL A 609 -24.38 31.20 -6.42
CA VAL A 609 -24.36 30.58 -5.09
C VAL A 609 -25.70 30.83 -4.39
N PRO A 610 -26.27 29.85 -3.67
CA PRO A 610 -27.49 30.07 -2.89
C PRO A 610 -27.31 31.17 -1.85
N LEU A 611 -28.35 31.97 -1.65
CA LEU A 611 -28.39 33.03 -0.64
C LEU A 611 -28.75 32.44 0.73
N VAL A 612 -28.12 32.93 1.78
CA VAL A 612 -28.51 32.71 3.17
C VAL A 612 -29.66 33.64 3.53
N ALA A 613 -30.76 33.07 4.02
CA ALA A 613 -31.94 33.81 4.46
C ALA A 613 -31.57 34.79 5.58
N GLY A 614 -32.18 35.99 5.57
CA GLY A 614 -31.93 37.01 6.59
C GLY A 614 -30.59 37.74 6.45
N ARG A 615 -29.92 37.66 5.29
CA ARG A 615 -28.71 38.44 4.97
C ARG A 615 -28.93 39.30 3.73
N GLU A 616 -28.37 40.51 3.74
CA GLU A 616 -28.42 41.42 2.59
C GLU A 616 -27.74 40.80 1.36
N ALA A 617 -28.22 41.14 0.16
CA ALA A 617 -27.68 40.63 -1.10
C ALA A 617 -27.62 41.74 -2.15
N LEU A 618 -26.60 41.74 -3.01
CA LEU A 618 -26.51 42.64 -4.15
C LEU A 618 -27.30 42.09 -5.34
N LEU A 619 -28.29 42.85 -5.79
CA LEU A 619 -28.96 42.64 -7.06
C LEU A 619 -28.15 43.31 -8.17
N ARG A 620 -27.84 42.57 -9.24
CA ARG A 620 -27.28 43.12 -10.48
C ARG A 620 -28.20 42.81 -11.65
N VAL A 621 -28.42 43.80 -12.50
CA VAL A 621 -29.13 43.66 -13.76
C VAL A 621 -28.19 44.09 -14.87
N PHE A 622 -27.77 43.14 -15.70
CA PHE A 622 -26.90 43.37 -16.84
C PHE A 622 -27.78 43.68 -18.04
N VAL A 623 -27.44 44.77 -18.73
CA VAL A 623 -28.11 45.19 -19.95
C VAL A 623 -27.03 45.37 -21.00
N THR A 624 -27.11 44.63 -22.10
CA THR A 624 -26.13 44.65 -23.20
C THR A 624 -26.83 44.95 -24.52
N SER A 625 -26.05 45.31 -25.54
CA SER A 625 -26.55 45.54 -26.90
C SER A 625 -25.55 45.03 -27.95
N GLU A 626 -26.01 44.65 -29.14
CA GLU A 626 -25.12 44.04 -30.17
C GLU A 626 -24.02 44.97 -30.70
N GLN A 627 -24.14 46.28 -30.49
CA GLN A 627 -23.21 47.30 -30.99
C GLN A 627 -23.01 48.39 -29.95
N GLU A 628 -21.86 49.07 -29.97
CA GLU A 628 -21.64 50.22 -29.11
C GLU A 628 -22.72 51.28 -29.36
N THR A 629 -23.44 51.66 -28.29
CA THR A 629 -24.50 52.66 -28.37
C THR A 629 -24.17 53.85 -27.49
N GLY A 630 -24.65 55.03 -27.87
CA GLY A 630 -24.62 56.21 -26.99
C GLY A 630 -25.77 56.23 -25.98
N ALA A 631 -26.55 55.16 -25.89
CA ALA A 631 -27.66 55.04 -24.96
C ALA A 631 -27.11 54.72 -23.57
N MET A 632 -27.62 55.42 -22.56
CA MET A 632 -27.25 55.20 -21.16
C MET A 632 -27.99 53.99 -20.61
N LEU A 633 -27.44 53.35 -19.58
CA LEU A 633 -28.12 52.28 -18.85
C LEU A 633 -29.51 52.74 -18.38
N PRO A 634 -30.59 52.03 -18.73
CA PRO A 634 -31.95 52.44 -18.39
C PRO A 634 -32.25 52.29 -16.90
N PRO A 635 -33.33 52.93 -16.39
CA PRO A 635 -33.86 52.57 -15.08
C PRO A 635 -34.40 51.14 -15.10
N VAL A 636 -34.34 50.47 -13.96
CA VAL A 636 -34.79 49.09 -13.79
C VAL A 636 -35.71 49.02 -12.58
N ARG A 637 -36.84 48.32 -12.72
CA ARG A 637 -37.73 47.98 -11.60
C ARG A 637 -37.66 46.50 -11.33
N VAL A 638 -37.41 46.11 -10.09
CA VAL A 638 -37.43 44.71 -9.67
C VAL A 638 -38.53 44.51 -8.63
N THR A 639 -39.39 43.54 -8.86
CA THR A 639 -40.49 43.17 -7.96
C THR A 639 -40.24 41.78 -7.41
N PHE A 640 -40.25 41.65 -6.09
CA PHE A 640 -40.03 40.40 -5.37
C PHE A 640 -41.34 39.81 -4.85
N PHE A 641 -41.44 38.48 -4.90
CA PHE A 641 -42.62 37.73 -4.49
C PHE A 641 -42.24 36.57 -3.56
N VAL A 642 -43.14 36.24 -2.63
CA VAL A 642 -43.11 35.00 -1.83
C VAL A 642 -44.54 34.48 -1.76
N ASP A 643 -44.75 33.19 -2.05
CA ASP A 643 -46.09 32.56 -2.06
C ASP A 643 -47.14 33.38 -2.85
N ASP A 644 -46.77 33.83 -4.05
CA ASP A 644 -47.56 34.70 -4.94
C ASP A 644 -47.85 36.13 -4.46
N ALA A 645 -47.47 36.50 -3.23
CA ALA A 645 -47.63 37.85 -2.71
C ALA A 645 -46.42 38.73 -3.04
N GLU A 646 -46.65 39.96 -3.48
CA GLU A 646 -45.61 40.98 -3.62
C GLU A 646 -45.09 41.37 -2.23
N VAL A 647 -43.78 41.20 -2.02
CA VAL A 647 -43.14 41.46 -0.72
C VAL A 647 -42.24 42.69 -0.73
N HIS A 648 -41.65 43.03 -1.87
CA HIS A 648 -40.75 44.19 -2.03
C HIS A 648 -40.70 44.67 -3.47
N VAL A 649 -40.47 45.97 -3.67
CA VAL A 649 -40.22 46.58 -4.99
C VAL A 649 -38.98 47.46 -4.88
N GLU A 650 -38.01 47.24 -5.75
CA GLU A 650 -36.78 48.00 -5.86
C GLU A 650 -36.75 48.77 -7.18
N ASP A 651 -36.71 50.10 -7.11
CA ASP A 651 -36.59 50.99 -8.27
C ASP A 651 -35.14 51.49 -8.40
N ILE A 652 -34.41 50.92 -9.34
CA ILE A 652 -33.01 51.26 -9.63
C ILE A 652 -32.98 52.37 -10.68
N PRO A 653 -32.38 53.54 -10.37
CA PRO A 653 -32.34 54.66 -11.30
C PRO A 653 -31.46 54.36 -12.52
N ALA A 654 -31.64 55.14 -13.59
CA ALA A 654 -30.80 55.08 -14.77
C ALA A 654 -29.33 55.32 -14.42
N GLY A 655 -28.44 54.50 -14.98
CA GLY A 655 -27.00 54.60 -14.76
C GLY A 655 -26.36 55.75 -15.55
N SER A 656 -25.15 56.14 -15.15
CA SER A 656 -24.34 57.13 -15.85
C SER A 656 -23.39 56.55 -16.89
N ALA A 657 -23.38 55.23 -17.08
CA ALA A 657 -22.60 54.57 -18.12
C ALA A 657 -23.45 54.27 -19.36
N ALA A 658 -22.77 54.12 -20.51
CA ALA A 658 -23.39 53.62 -21.73
C ALA A 658 -23.69 52.12 -21.62
N ILE A 659 -24.69 51.64 -22.37
CA ILE A 659 -25.00 50.21 -22.45
C ILE A 659 -23.80 49.47 -23.09
N PRO A 660 -23.14 48.54 -22.38
CA PRO A 660 -22.01 47.79 -22.92
C PRO A 660 -22.43 46.79 -24.01
N THR A 661 -21.46 46.32 -24.79
CA THR A 661 -21.70 45.30 -25.84
C THR A 661 -21.72 43.87 -25.31
N GLU A 662 -21.21 43.68 -24.10
CA GLU A 662 -21.09 42.38 -23.44
C GLU A 662 -21.28 42.56 -21.92
N VAL A 663 -21.53 41.45 -21.22
CA VAL A 663 -21.67 41.45 -19.76
C VAL A 663 -20.30 41.73 -19.13
N GLN A 664 -20.21 42.79 -18.32
CA GLN A 664 -18.99 43.18 -17.60
C GLN A 664 -19.20 42.94 -16.09
N GLU A 665 -18.88 41.73 -15.63
CA GLU A 665 -19.03 41.37 -14.22
C GLU A 665 -18.04 42.11 -13.32
N GLY A 666 -16.89 42.53 -13.87
CA GLY A 666 -15.85 43.28 -13.16
C GLY A 666 -16.11 44.79 -12.99
N GLU A 667 -17.23 45.34 -13.46
CA GLU A 667 -17.55 46.77 -13.29
C GLU A 667 -19.01 47.03 -12.87
N LEU A 668 -19.23 47.51 -11.64
CA LEU A 668 -20.57 47.78 -11.11
C LEU A 668 -21.28 48.94 -11.81
N ASP A 669 -20.53 49.97 -12.19
CA ASP A 669 -21.08 51.14 -12.90
C ASP A 669 -21.66 50.78 -14.27
N LEU A 670 -21.28 49.60 -14.82
CA LEU A 670 -21.79 49.06 -16.08
C LEU A 670 -23.04 48.17 -15.92
N SER A 671 -23.65 48.14 -14.73
CA SER A 671 -24.90 47.41 -14.46
C SER A 671 -25.78 48.17 -13.47
N PRO A 672 -27.09 48.37 -13.73
CA PRO A 672 -28.05 48.70 -12.69
C PRO A 672 -27.94 47.71 -11.52
N HIS A 673 -27.76 48.24 -10.30
CA HIS A 673 -27.58 47.42 -9.11
C HIS A 673 -28.20 48.07 -7.87
N ALA A 674 -28.57 47.24 -6.89
CA ALA A 674 -29.09 47.68 -5.61
C ALA A 674 -28.80 46.66 -4.51
N VAL A 675 -28.59 47.10 -3.28
CA VAL A 675 -28.51 46.21 -2.12
C VAL A 675 -29.94 45.90 -1.67
N ILE A 676 -30.28 44.63 -1.70
CA ILE A 676 -31.55 44.10 -1.24
C ILE A 676 -31.44 43.74 0.24
N SER A 677 -32.34 44.29 1.03
CA SER A 677 -32.34 44.15 2.49
C SER A 677 -32.59 42.71 2.95
N ALA A 678 -31.98 42.35 4.08
CA ALA A 678 -32.06 41.04 4.71
C ALA A 678 -33.50 40.51 4.93
N ASP A 679 -34.46 41.39 5.21
CA ASP A 679 -35.87 41.03 5.43
C ASP A 679 -36.61 40.59 4.16
N VAL A 680 -36.10 40.96 2.98
CA VAL A 680 -36.61 40.48 1.68
C VAL A 680 -36.09 39.07 1.37
N ILE A 681 -34.84 38.77 1.78
CA ILE A 681 -34.13 37.53 1.46
C ILE A 681 -34.64 36.39 2.34
N GLN A 682 -35.66 35.68 1.85
CA GLN A 682 -36.29 34.54 2.55
C GLN A 682 -36.56 33.36 1.60
N PRO A 683 -36.66 32.11 2.12
CA PRO A 683 -36.99 30.95 1.29
C PRO A 683 -38.28 31.14 0.48
N GLY A 684 -38.29 30.68 -0.77
CA GLY A 684 -39.42 30.84 -1.69
C GLY A 684 -39.47 32.18 -2.45
N LEU A 685 -38.40 32.98 -2.35
CA LEU A 685 -38.28 34.25 -3.07
C LEU A 685 -38.27 34.05 -4.59
N GLU A 686 -39.12 34.78 -5.28
CA GLU A 686 -39.12 34.93 -6.74
C GLU A 686 -38.96 36.40 -7.10
N MET A 687 -38.44 36.71 -8.30
CA MET A 687 -38.35 38.08 -8.79
C MET A 687 -38.77 38.23 -10.26
N VAL A 688 -39.22 39.43 -10.58
CA VAL A 688 -39.49 39.91 -11.94
C VAL A 688 -38.71 41.20 -12.11
N VAL A 689 -37.94 41.29 -13.20
CA VAL A 689 -37.15 42.48 -13.55
C VAL A 689 -37.76 43.12 -14.77
N GLU A 690 -38.07 44.40 -14.69
CA GLU A 690 -38.55 45.24 -15.79
C GLU A 690 -37.46 46.25 -16.14
N ILE A 691 -37.00 46.23 -17.39
CA ILE A 691 -35.92 47.08 -17.89
C ILE A 691 -36.55 48.20 -18.72
N ASP A 692 -36.21 49.45 -18.39
CA ASP A 692 -36.82 50.64 -18.96
C ASP A 692 -38.35 50.64 -18.83
N PRO A 693 -38.89 50.57 -17.59
CA PRO A 693 -40.34 50.50 -17.36
C PRO A 693 -41.09 51.72 -17.92
N ASP A 694 -40.39 52.85 -18.11
CA ASP A 694 -40.94 54.08 -18.69
C ASP A 694 -40.90 54.10 -20.24
N GLY A 695 -40.24 53.13 -20.89
CA GLY A 695 -40.20 52.97 -22.35
C GLY A 695 -39.43 54.07 -23.08
N THR A 696 -38.32 54.53 -22.51
CA THR A 696 -37.47 55.61 -23.02
C THR A 696 -36.36 55.16 -23.98
N LEU A 697 -36.01 53.88 -24.00
CA LEU A 697 -35.00 53.30 -24.89
C LEU A 697 -35.51 53.12 -26.32
N ASP A 698 -34.61 53.27 -27.29
CA ASP A 698 -34.90 52.98 -28.70
C ASP A 698 -35.22 51.48 -28.86
N PRO A 699 -36.43 51.11 -29.36
CA PRO A 699 -36.81 49.72 -29.58
C PRO A 699 -35.86 48.95 -30.51
N ASN A 700 -35.08 49.63 -31.35
CA ASN A 700 -34.13 49.00 -32.26
C ASN A 700 -32.84 48.51 -31.58
N LEU A 701 -32.63 48.80 -30.30
CA LEU A 701 -31.47 48.35 -29.53
C LEU A 701 -31.51 46.85 -29.18
N GLY A 702 -32.65 46.18 -29.36
CA GLY A 702 -32.80 44.75 -29.07
C GLY A 702 -32.81 44.39 -27.58
N VAL A 703 -32.74 45.38 -26.68
CA VAL A 703 -32.73 45.17 -25.22
C VAL A 703 -34.02 44.50 -24.74
N SER A 704 -33.88 43.43 -23.95
CA SER A 704 -35.00 42.75 -23.30
C SER A 704 -35.71 43.68 -22.32
N LYS A 705 -37.04 43.73 -22.35
CA LYS A 705 -37.83 44.61 -21.48
C LYS A 705 -38.23 43.98 -20.14
N ARG A 706 -38.15 42.65 -20.05
CA ARG A 706 -38.61 41.89 -18.89
C ARG A 706 -37.82 40.59 -18.73
N LEU A 707 -37.44 40.26 -17.50
CA LEU A 707 -36.79 39.00 -17.14
C LEU A 707 -37.56 38.31 -16.00
N PRO A 708 -37.91 37.01 -16.12
CA PRO A 708 -37.91 36.24 -17.36
C PRO A 708 -38.94 36.81 -18.36
N GLU A 709 -38.91 36.43 -19.64
CA GLU A 709 -39.89 36.92 -20.64
C GLU A 709 -41.36 36.65 -20.23
N SER A 710 -41.60 35.54 -19.53
CA SER A 710 -42.88 35.18 -18.95
C SER A 710 -42.69 34.47 -17.61
N GLY A 711 -43.67 34.55 -16.71
CA GLY A 711 -43.56 33.98 -15.36
C GLY A 711 -42.67 34.82 -14.44
N ARG A 712 -42.05 34.17 -13.44
CA ARG A 712 -41.14 34.76 -12.45
C ARG A 712 -39.87 33.92 -12.36
N MET A 713 -38.76 34.53 -11.96
CA MET A 713 -37.48 33.86 -11.76
C MET A 713 -37.31 33.50 -10.29
N ALA A 714 -37.11 32.22 -10.00
CA ALA A 714 -36.87 31.75 -8.64
C ALA A 714 -35.44 32.12 -8.16
N VAL A 715 -35.35 32.68 -6.96
CA VAL A 715 -34.09 32.98 -6.27
C VAL A 715 -33.82 31.87 -5.27
N ASP A 716 -32.62 31.29 -5.30
CA ASP A 716 -32.26 30.26 -4.34
C ASP A 716 -31.91 30.88 -2.98
N VAL A 717 -32.79 30.72 -2.00
CA VAL A 717 -32.58 31.22 -0.63
C VAL A 717 -32.73 30.07 0.37
N ARG A 718 -31.69 29.85 1.17
CA ARG A 718 -31.54 28.79 2.16
C ARG A 718 -31.60 29.36 3.58
N ALA A 719 -32.46 28.78 4.40
CA ALA A 719 -32.43 29.02 5.84
C ALA A 719 -31.31 28.19 6.46
N VAL A 720 -30.36 28.85 7.13
CA VAL A 720 -29.21 28.21 7.79
C VAL A 720 -29.38 28.34 9.31
N PRO A 721 -29.15 27.29 10.11
CA PRO A 721 -29.18 27.40 11.57
C PRO A 721 -28.15 28.42 12.11
N PRO A 722 -28.32 28.91 13.35
CA PRO A 722 -27.28 29.68 14.05
C PRO A 722 -25.99 28.88 14.21
N LEU A 723 -24.84 29.55 14.13
CA LEU A 723 -23.55 28.95 14.44
C LEU A 723 -23.41 28.83 15.96
N LEU A 724 -23.50 27.60 16.47
CA LEU A 724 -23.25 27.31 17.88
C LEU A 724 -21.74 27.24 18.10
N LEU A 725 -21.21 28.17 18.89
CA LEU A 725 -19.77 28.33 19.10
C LEU A 725 -19.46 28.42 20.61
N THR A 726 -18.65 27.51 21.11
CA THR A 726 -18.15 27.53 22.49
C THR A 726 -16.71 28.05 22.51
N LEU A 727 -16.46 29.09 23.29
CA LEU A 727 -15.13 29.66 23.49
C LEU A 727 -14.52 29.11 24.78
N LEU A 728 -13.37 28.46 24.66
CA LEU A 728 -12.67 27.76 25.73
C LEU A 728 -11.32 28.42 26.02
N PRO A 729 -11.20 29.29 27.03
CA PRO A 729 -9.94 29.95 27.33
C PRO A 729 -8.99 29.00 28.06
N MET A 730 -7.82 28.75 27.46
CA MET A 730 -6.80 27.85 28.01
C MET A 730 -5.66 28.67 28.64
N VAL A 731 -5.24 28.28 29.84
CA VAL A 731 -4.19 28.96 30.62
C VAL A 731 -3.04 27.98 30.83
N TRP A 732 -1.90 28.24 30.20
CA TRP A 732 -0.74 27.35 30.28
C TRP A 732 0.03 27.54 31.59
N THR A 733 0.41 26.46 32.27
CA THR A 733 1.13 26.58 33.55
C THR A 733 2.54 27.16 33.44
N GLY A 734 3.14 27.12 32.23
CA GLY A 734 4.42 27.75 31.95
C GLY A 734 4.34 29.28 31.80
N ASP A 735 3.16 29.82 31.49
CA ASP A 735 2.87 31.25 31.41
C ASP A 735 1.44 31.54 31.89
N ASN A 736 1.32 32.18 33.05
CA ASN A 736 0.04 32.50 33.69
C ASN A 736 -0.70 33.68 33.03
N ASP A 737 -0.47 33.93 31.74
CA ASP A 737 -1.24 34.90 30.98
C ASP A 737 -2.72 34.50 30.96
N ARG A 738 -3.58 35.49 31.24
CA ARG A 738 -5.04 35.34 31.33
C ARG A 738 -5.76 36.24 30.35
N GLU A 739 -5.08 36.70 29.30
CA GLU A 739 -5.70 37.51 28.24
C GLU A 739 -6.90 36.79 27.61
N ALA A 740 -6.73 35.51 27.23
CA ALA A 740 -7.82 34.70 26.66
C ALA A 740 -9.00 34.54 27.61
N ALA A 741 -8.75 34.28 28.90
CA ALA A 741 -9.81 34.20 29.91
C ALA A 741 -10.55 35.53 30.08
N THR A 742 -9.84 36.65 29.99
CA THR A 742 -10.42 37.99 30.07
C THR A 742 -11.31 38.25 28.86
N PHE A 743 -10.81 37.99 27.65
CA PHE A 743 -11.56 38.12 26.41
C PHE A 743 -12.85 37.29 26.44
N VAL A 744 -12.75 35.99 26.72
CA VAL A 744 -13.91 35.08 26.72
C VAL A 744 -14.97 35.53 27.73
N SER A 745 -14.57 36.03 28.91
CA SER A 745 -15.53 36.45 29.94
C SER A 745 -16.48 37.57 29.50
N THR A 746 -16.08 38.36 28.49
CA THR A 746 -16.84 39.49 27.96
C THR A 746 -17.26 39.32 26.50
N ALA A 747 -16.81 38.27 25.82
CA ALA A 747 -17.03 38.06 24.39
C ALA A 747 -18.52 38.07 24.03
N ASN A 748 -18.86 38.81 22.98
CA ASN A 748 -20.20 38.97 22.42
C ASN A 748 -20.16 38.69 20.91
N PRO A 749 -21.15 37.97 20.34
CA PRO A 749 -21.23 37.75 18.88
C PRO A 749 -21.14 39.03 18.04
N GLU A 750 -21.54 40.17 18.60
CA GLU A 750 -21.50 41.48 17.94
C GLU A 750 -20.13 42.17 17.97
N ASP A 751 -19.16 41.65 18.72
CA ASP A 751 -17.82 42.24 18.78
C ASP A 751 -17.13 42.21 17.41
N ASP A 752 -16.29 43.21 17.15
CA ASP A 752 -15.48 43.33 15.92
C ASP A 752 -14.61 42.08 15.70
N PHE A 753 -14.27 41.34 16.75
CA PHE A 753 -13.51 40.09 16.69
C PHE A 753 -14.21 39.01 15.85
N PHE A 754 -15.53 38.88 15.95
CA PHE A 754 -16.30 37.86 15.22
C PHE A 754 -16.79 38.35 13.85
N TRP A 755 -16.39 39.55 13.44
CA TRP A 755 -16.86 40.17 12.20
C TRP A 755 -16.51 39.33 10.96
N GLN A 756 -15.28 38.79 10.88
CA GLN A 756 -14.85 37.91 9.78
C GLN A 756 -15.64 36.61 9.73
N THR A 757 -15.89 36.01 10.89
CA THR A 757 -16.72 34.80 11.02
C THR A 757 -18.13 35.01 10.46
N ARG A 758 -18.78 36.14 10.78
CA ARG A 758 -20.14 36.45 10.32
C ARG A 758 -20.19 36.81 8.83
N THR A 759 -19.20 37.53 8.34
CA THR A 759 -19.21 38.03 6.96
C THR A 759 -18.84 36.95 5.95
N PHE A 760 -17.78 36.19 6.23
CA PHE A 760 -17.16 35.28 5.28
C PHE A 760 -17.64 33.84 5.37
N LEU A 761 -18.17 33.41 6.52
CA LEU A 761 -18.81 32.11 6.64
C LEU A 761 -20.32 32.26 6.42
N PRO A 762 -20.99 31.26 5.81
CA PRO A 762 -22.43 31.26 5.58
C PRO A 762 -23.18 31.01 6.89
N ALA A 763 -23.09 31.96 7.82
CA ALA A 763 -23.85 32.03 9.05
C ALA A 763 -24.73 33.27 9.02
N ALA A 764 -26.02 33.10 9.32
CA ALA A 764 -26.95 34.21 9.52
C ALA A 764 -26.84 34.77 10.95
N ASP A 765 -26.72 33.87 11.93
CA ASP A 765 -26.64 34.17 13.36
C ASP A 765 -25.52 33.36 14.04
N MET A 766 -25.02 33.83 15.17
CA MET A 766 -24.01 33.15 15.99
C MET A 766 -24.42 33.15 17.47
N ASP A 767 -24.38 31.99 18.11
CA ASP A 767 -24.61 31.83 19.55
C ASP A 767 -23.29 31.45 20.23
N ILE A 768 -22.81 32.33 21.12
CA ILE A 768 -21.53 32.16 21.82
C ILE A 768 -21.77 31.65 23.24
N THR A 769 -21.28 30.44 23.50
CA THR A 769 -21.13 29.88 24.84
C THR A 769 -19.74 30.19 25.39
N ARG A 770 -19.68 30.79 26.60
CA ARG A 770 -18.43 31.17 27.26
C ARG A 770 -18.07 30.12 28.31
N HIS A 771 -17.00 29.38 28.09
CA HIS A 771 -16.49 28.41 29.05
C HIS A 771 -15.58 29.07 30.09
N ALA A 772 -15.50 28.48 31.30
CA ALA A 772 -14.53 28.90 32.31
C ALA A 772 -13.08 28.62 31.87
N SER A 773 -12.10 29.27 32.48
CA SER A 773 -10.69 29.00 32.12
C SER A 773 -10.27 27.58 32.49
N VAL A 774 -9.58 26.91 31.57
CA VAL A 774 -8.99 25.59 31.77
C VAL A 774 -7.48 25.71 31.87
N THR A 775 -6.90 25.23 32.96
CA THR A 775 -5.45 25.22 33.15
C THR A 775 -4.82 23.98 32.50
N VAL A 776 -3.82 24.16 31.66
CA VAL A 776 -3.12 23.08 30.94
C VAL A 776 -1.61 23.15 31.16
N ASP A 777 -0.91 22.02 31.06
CA ASP A 777 0.55 21.99 31.21
C ASP A 777 1.35 21.72 29.93
N SER A 778 0.68 21.39 28.83
CA SER A 778 1.28 21.38 27.50
C SER A 778 1.06 22.72 26.77
N ASN A 779 2.04 23.11 25.97
CA ASN A 779 1.92 24.15 24.95
C ASN A 779 2.19 23.57 23.54
N VAL A 780 1.91 22.29 23.35
CA VAL A 780 1.98 21.63 22.04
C VAL A 780 0.59 21.70 21.41
N SER A 781 0.49 22.16 20.16
CA SER A 781 -0.79 22.36 19.47
C SER A 781 -1.62 21.07 19.38
N GLY A 782 -0.98 19.92 19.15
CA GLY A 782 -1.62 18.59 19.13
C GLY A 782 -2.23 18.18 20.48
N ASP A 783 -1.54 18.45 21.59
CA ASP A 783 -2.09 18.22 22.93
C ASP A 783 -3.29 19.15 23.21
N LEU A 784 -3.15 20.43 22.86
CA LEU A 784 -4.17 21.44 23.11
C LEU A 784 -5.47 21.15 22.35
N ILE A 785 -5.38 20.81 21.05
CA ILE A 785 -6.56 20.46 20.26
C ILE A 785 -7.23 19.18 20.77
N ALA A 786 -6.44 18.19 21.19
CA ALA A 786 -6.95 16.98 21.79
C ALA A 786 -7.59 17.25 23.17
N ASP A 787 -7.09 18.23 23.93
CA ASP A 787 -7.70 18.67 25.18
C ASP A 787 -9.07 19.34 24.94
N VAL A 788 -9.19 20.22 23.94
CA VAL A 788 -10.50 20.79 23.57
C VAL A 788 -11.49 19.69 23.18
N GLY A 789 -11.04 18.68 22.42
CA GLY A 789 -11.88 17.53 22.05
C GLY A 789 -12.35 16.73 23.25
N ARG A 790 -11.48 16.43 24.22
CA ARG A 790 -11.85 15.76 25.47
C ARG A 790 -12.87 16.56 26.26
N ILE A 791 -12.66 17.86 26.42
CA ILE A 791 -13.55 18.74 27.19
C ILE A 791 -14.92 18.78 26.53
N ARG A 792 -14.97 18.99 25.21
CA ARG A 792 -16.21 18.96 24.43
C ARG A 792 -16.98 17.66 24.66
N VAL A 793 -16.32 16.51 24.56
CA VAL A 793 -16.97 15.20 24.76
C VAL A 793 -17.44 15.03 26.20
N MET A 794 -16.60 15.35 27.18
CA MET A 794 -16.91 15.22 28.61
C MET A 794 -18.07 16.10 29.08
N GLU A 795 -18.29 17.25 28.42
CA GLU A 795 -19.31 18.23 28.78
C GLU A 795 -20.57 18.15 27.89
N ASP A 796 -20.73 17.07 27.11
CA ASP A 796 -21.83 16.89 26.15
C ASP A 796 -21.95 18.08 25.17
N GLY A 797 -20.79 18.62 24.74
CA GLY A 797 -20.67 19.83 23.94
C GLY A 797 -21.28 19.70 22.53
N ILE A 798 -22.20 20.59 22.22
CA ILE A 798 -22.77 20.75 20.88
C ILE A 798 -22.08 21.88 20.10
N GLY A 799 -22.22 21.86 18.78
CA GLY A 799 -21.62 22.86 17.91
C GLY A 799 -20.09 22.82 17.89
N HIS A 800 -19.50 23.95 17.54
CA HIS A 800 -18.05 24.11 17.39
C HIS A 800 -17.42 24.61 18.68
N TRP A 801 -16.25 24.08 19.03
CA TRP A 801 -15.49 24.44 20.22
C TRP A 801 -14.15 25.04 19.78
N MET A 802 -13.88 26.27 20.20
CA MET A 802 -12.64 26.96 19.95
C MET A 802 -11.85 27.14 21.24
N GLY A 803 -10.72 26.46 21.36
CA GLY A 803 -9.70 26.73 22.36
C GLY A 803 -9.00 28.05 22.08
N LEU A 804 -8.93 28.94 23.05
CA LEU A 804 -8.27 30.24 22.93
C LEU A 804 -7.06 30.29 23.85
N ILE A 805 -5.89 30.54 23.25
CA ILE A 805 -4.62 30.72 23.96
C ILE A 805 -4.07 32.13 23.73
N PRO A 806 -3.35 32.72 24.70
CA PRO A 806 -2.55 33.91 24.44
C PRO A 806 -1.40 33.58 23.46
N ASP A 807 -0.89 34.59 22.74
CA ASP A 807 0.28 34.44 21.87
C ASP A 807 1.55 34.28 22.74
N ILE A 808 1.80 33.04 23.15
CA ILE A 808 2.88 32.67 24.08
C ILE A 808 4.21 32.34 23.37
N GLY A 809 4.29 32.47 22.04
CA GLY A 809 5.44 32.09 21.22
C GLY A 809 5.67 30.57 21.14
N GLY A 810 6.05 30.07 19.97
CA GLY A 810 6.31 28.63 19.75
C GLY A 810 5.61 28.00 18.54
N ASN A 811 5.44 28.73 17.43
CA ASN A 811 4.74 28.30 16.21
C ASN A 811 3.23 28.01 16.34
N ILE A 812 2.59 28.24 17.49
CA ILE A 812 1.13 28.07 17.62
C ILE A 812 0.42 29.36 17.23
N ALA A 813 -0.05 29.45 15.98
CA ALA A 813 -0.97 30.51 15.54
C ALA A 813 -2.43 30.04 15.66
N GLY A 814 -2.71 28.83 15.20
CA GLY A 814 -4.01 28.16 15.28
C GLY A 814 -3.85 26.71 14.82
N ARG A 815 -4.82 25.86 15.12
CA ARG A 815 -4.90 24.48 14.62
C ARG A 815 -6.33 23.98 14.66
N ALA A 816 -6.78 23.28 13.63
CA ALA A 816 -8.12 22.72 13.57
C ALA A 816 -8.07 21.26 13.14
N THR A 817 -9.07 20.47 13.57
CA THR A 817 -9.27 19.12 13.06
C THR A 817 -9.86 19.21 11.66
N PHE A 818 -9.27 18.50 10.70
CA PHE A 818 -9.70 18.48 9.31
C PHE A 818 -10.41 17.16 8.98
N PRO A 819 -11.54 17.17 8.27
CA PRO A 819 -12.14 15.94 7.73
C PRO A 819 -11.39 15.49 6.46
N PHE A 820 -10.64 14.37 6.51
CA PHE A 820 -9.81 13.94 5.38
C PHE A 820 -10.53 13.13 4.29
N PHE A 821 -9.89 13.12 3.12
CA PHE A 821 -10.21 12.44 1.87
C PHE A 821 -10.27 10.90 2.00
N SER A 822 -11.39 10.37 2.47
CA SER A 822 -11.86 9.09 1.94
C SER A 822 -13.12 9.35 1.15
N ASP A 823 -13.24 8.66 0.03
CA ASP A 823 -14.25 8.83 -1.01
C ASP A 823 -15.72 8.63 -0.55
N ASP A 824 -15.97 8.42 0.75
CA ASP A 824 -17.27 8.10 1.34
C ASP A 824 -17.46 8.70 2.76
N ILE A 825 -17.99 9.93 2.88
CA ILE A 825 -18.74 10.52 4.05
C ILE A 825 -18.00 11.60 4.92
N PRO A 826 -18.73 12.63 5.45
CA PRO A 826 -18.20 13.76 6.23
C PRO A 826 -17.87 13.39 7.69
N TYR A 827 -17.54 14.39 8.52
CA TYR A 827 -17.52 14.37 10.01
C TYR A 827 -16.15 14.17 10.69
N SER A 828 -15.35 15.24 10.73
CA SER A 828 -14.52 15.59 11.90
C SER A 828 -14.03 17.03 11.80
N GLY A 829 -14.74 17.96 12.45
CA GLY A 829 -14.45 19.39 12.41
C GLY A 829 -15.31 20.18 13.40
N LYS A 830 -15.28 19.82 14.69
CA LYS A 830 -16.01 20.55 15.74
C LYS A 830 -15.08 21.17 16.77
N VAL A 831 -13.77 21.08 16.55
CA VAL A 831 -12.76 21.46 17.53
C VAL A 831 -11.61 22.16 16.81
N ALA A 832 -11.27 23.35 17.29
CA ALA A 832 -10.12 24.10 16.85
C ALA A 832 -9.47 24.83 18.03
N ILE A 833 -8.24 25.28 17.84
CA ILE A 833 -7.53 26.20 18.72
C ILE A 833 -7.09 27.43 17.93
N SER A 834 -7.08 28.60 18.55
CA SER A 834 -6.64 29.83 17.93
C SER A 834 -6.04 30.77 18.96
N VAL A 835 -5.08 31.60 18.55
CA VAL A 835 -4.69 32.78 19.31
C VAL A 835 -5.81 33.84 19.28
N LEU A 836 -5.69 34.89 20.10
CA LEU A 836 -6.63 36.02 20.10
C LEU A 836 -6.44 36.95 18.89
N ASN A 837 -6.62 36.39 17.69
CA ASN A 837 -6.59 37.10 16.42
C ASN A 837 -7.85 36.72 15.64
N ALA A 838 -8.64 37.71 15.21
CA ALA A 838 -9.91 37.49 14.51
C ALA A 838 -9.75 36.69 13.21
N GLU A 839 -8.64 36.91 12.49
CA GLU A 839 -8.32 36.26 11.22
C GLU A 839 -7.97 34.80 11.45
N THR A 840 -7.04 34.54 12.37
CA THR A 840 -6.69 33.17 12.73
C THR A 840 -7.90 32.44 13.30
N PHE A 841 -8.71 33.09 14.13
CA PHE A 841 -9.92 32.50 14.69
C PHE A 841 -10.88 32.05 13.58
N ALA A 842 -11.15 32.94 12.64
CA ALA A 842 -12.12 32.69 11.60
C ALA A 842 -11.58 31.64 10.61
N HIS A 843 -10.27 31.66 10.31
CA HIS A 843 -9.55 30.65 9.52
C HIS A 843 -9.69 29.25 10.11
N GLU A 844 -9.34 29.07 11.39
CA GLU A 844 -9.41 27.77 12.07
C GLU A 844 -10.86 27.26 12.19
N LEU A 845 -11.82 28.19 12.32
CA LEU A 845 -13.23 27.86 12.25
C LEU A 845 -13.69 27.49 10.82
N GLY A 846 -13.03 28.00 9.78
CA GLY A 846 -13.24 27.60 8.39
C GLY A 846 -12.90 26.13 8.15
N HIS A 847 -11.82 25.63 8.76
CA HIS A 847 -11.47 24.20 8.71
C HIS A 847 -12.55 23.29 9.32
N ASN A 848 -13.17 23.73 10.42
CA ASN A 848 -14.34 23.05 10.99
C ASN A 848 -15.55 22.97 10.04
N LEU A 849 -15.58 23.78 8.97
CA LEU A 849 -16.62 23.80 7.94
C LEU A 849 -16.17 23.15 6.62
N SER A 850 -15.14 22.30 6.68
CA SER A 850 -14.56 21.60 5.52
C SER A 850 -13.97 22.53 4.45
N LEU A 851 -13.46 23.70 4.85
CA LEU A 851 -12.72 24.58 3.96
C LEU A 851 -11.24 24.18 3.93
N PHE A 852 -10.71 23.88 2.74
CA PHE A 852 -9.31 23.52 2.50
C PHE A 852 -8.42 24.76 2.31
N HIS A 853 -7.13 24.63 2.58
CA HIS A 853 -6.15 25.63 2.14
C HIS A 853 -6.09 25.68 0.60
N ALA A 854 -6.11 26.87 0.02
CA ALA A 854 -5.77 27.05 -1.39
C ALA A 854 -4.24 27.04 -1.55
N GLU A 855 -3.70 26.52 -2.65
CA GLU A 855 -2.26 26.62 -2.91
C GLU A 855 -1.82 28.08 -3.08
N CYS A 856 -0.93 28.55 -2.21
CA CYS A 856 -0.07 29.70 -2.48
C CYS A 856 1.05 29.31 -3.45
N SER A 857 0.74 28.83 -4.65
CA SER A 857 1.76 28.66 -5.68
C SER A 857 1.79 29.96 -6.51
N GLY A 858 2.89 30.68 -6.70
CA GLY A 858 4.28 30.42 -6.34
C GLY A 858 5.01 31.70 -5.96
N ASN A 859 6.21 31.52 -5.38
CA ASN A 859 7.24 32.52 -5.14
C ASN A 859 6.75 33.97 -4.94
N GLU A 860 6.66 34.38 -3.68
CA GLU A 860 6.38 35.77 -3.26
C GLU A 860 4.95 36.26 -3.61
N GLY A 861 3.95 35.69 -2.94
CA GLY A 861 2.67 36.39 -2.66
C GLY A 861 1.71 36.63 -3.83
N GLY A 862 1.69 35.75 -4.84
CA GLY A 862 0.69 35.79 -5.92
C GLY A 862 -0.35 34.65 -5.83
N PRO A 863 -1.53 34.82 -6.44
CA PRO A 863 -2.52 33.74 -6.60
C PRO A 863 -1.99 32.60 -7.48
N ASP A 864 -2.60 31.41 -7.37
CA ASP A 864 -2.32 30.17 -8.14
C ASP A 864 -1.82 30.49 -9.58
N PRO A 865 -0.65 30.00 -10.04
CA PRO A 865 -0.10 30.37 -11.34
C PRO A 865 -0.88 29.71 -12.49
N SER A 866 -1.73 28.73 -12.16
CA SER A 866 -2.66 28.07 -13.04
C SER A 866 -3.95 28.87 -13.20
N TYR A 867 -4.06 30.03 -12.53
CA TYR A 867 -5.17 30.95 -12.57
C TYR A 867 -4.96 32.08 -13.60
N PRO A 868 -6.00 32.42 -14.40
CA PRO A 868 -7.17 31.59 -14.69
C PRO A 868 -6.74 30.32 -15.44
N TYR A 869 -7.49 29.22 -15.26
CA TYR A 869 -7.24 27.97 -15.99
C TYR A 869 -7.46 28.17 -17.49
N GLU A 870 -6.76 27.37 -18.33
CA GLU A 870 -6.87 27.43 -19.80
C GLU A 870 -8.30 27.23 -20.32
N SER A 871 -9.20 26.65 -19.49
CA SER A 871 -10.64 26.47 -19.74
C SER A 871 -11.48 27.74 -19.56
N GLY A 872 -10.86 28.87 -19.18
CA GLY A 872 -11.57 30.13 -18.94
C GLY A 872 -12.23 30.23 -17.56
N ARG A 873 -12.22 29.15 -16.78
CA ARG A 873 -12.48 29.24 -15.34
C ARG A 873 -11.27 29.86 -14.69
N ILE A 874 -11.33 31.12 -14.31
CA ILE A 874 -11.82 31.63 -13.01
C ILE A 874 -11.67 33.16 -13.12
N GLY A 875 -12.70 33.92 -12.80
CA GLY A 875 -12.61 35.38 -12.83
C GLY A 875 -13.78 35.96 -12.07
N ILE A 876 -13.77 35.84 -10.75
CA ILE A 876 -14.92 36.23 -9.95
C ILE A 876 -14.46 37.25 -8.93
N TRP A 877 -14.79 38.50 -9.22
CA TRP A 877 -14.61 39.59 -8.28
C TRP A 877 -15.48 39.30 -7.04
N GLY A 878 -14.90 39.45 -5.85
CA GLY A 878 -15.67 39.47 -4.61
C GLY A 878 -16.52 40.74 -4.56
N TRP A 879 -17.69 40.70 -3.94
CA TRP A 879 -18.43 41.91 -3.65
C TRP A 879 -18.26 42.28 -2.18
N ASP A 880 -17.74 43.48 -1.91
CA ASP A 880 -17.61 43.98 -0.55
C ASP A 880 -18.77 44.89 -0.16
N ALA A 881 -19.74 44.36 0.59
CA ALA A 881 -20.85 45.14 1.11
C ALA A 881 -20.43 46.31 2.02
N ARG A 882 -19.22 46.27 2.61
CA ARG A 882 -18.76 47.19 3.67
C ARG A 882 -18.46 48.60 3.20
N ASP A 883 -18.05 48.78 1.96
CA ASP A 883 -17.61 50.08 1.43
C ASP A 883 -18.63 50.73 0.48
N GLY A 884 -19.89 50.26 0.54
CA GLY A 884 -20.93 50.66 -0.39
C GLY A 884 -20.96 49.82 -1.66
N GLY A 885 -20.19 48.73 -1.69
CA GLY A 885 -20.38 47.66 -2.64
C GLY A 885 -19.27 47.52 -3.67
N SER A 886 -17.99 47.76 -3.37
CA SER A 886 -16.92 47.65 -4.36
C SER A 886 -16.69 46.21 -4.83
N LEU A 887 -16.14 46.09 -6.04
CA LEU A 887 -15.64 44.82 -6.56
C LEU A 887 -14.21 44.61 -6.07
N VAL A 888 -13.97 43.43 -5.50
CA VAL A 888 -12.67 42.98 -5.01
C VAL A 888 -12.03 42.14 -6.11
N ASP A 889 -10.97 42.66 -6.72
CA ASP A 889 -10.20 42.00 -7.78
C ASP A 889 -9.57 40.70 -7.21
N PRO A 890 -9.73 39.53 -7.87
CA PRO A 890 -8.98 38.33 -7.47
C PRO A 890 -7.46 38.49 -7.55
N ALA A 891 -6.94 39.47 -8.32
CA ALA A 891 -5.53 39.84 -8.40
C ALA A 891 -5.13 41.02 -7.48
N SER A 892 -6.08 41.57 -6.70
CA SER A 892 -5.76 42.53 -5.63
C SER A 892 -4.77 41.86 -4.67
N PRO A 893 -3.71 42.54 -4.20
CA PRO A 893 -2.73 41.99 -3.24
C PRO A 893 -3.32 41.74 -1.83
N VAL A 894 -4.64 41.61 -1.75
CA VAL A 894 -5.49 41.52 -0.58
C VAL A 894 -6.47 40.36 -0.89
N ARG A 895 -6.10 39.09 -0.61
CA ARG A 895 -6.13 38.40 0.69
C ARG A 895 -7.34 37.44 0.76
N ASP A 896 -7.09 36.13 0.60
CA ASP A 896 -8.01 34.96 0.63
C ASP A 896 -8.05 34.33 2.03
N PHE A 897 -9.25 34.06 2.54
CA PHE A 897 -9.49 33.42 3.84
C PHE A 897 -8.80 32.04 4.00
N MET A 898 -8.53 31.34 2.88
CA MET A 898 -8.00 29.98 2.89
C MET A 898 -6.51 29.86 2.50
N THR A 899 -5.73 30.93 2.67
CA THR A 899 -4.26 30.86 2.67
C THR A 899 -3.69 31.49 3.95
N TYR A 900 -2.43 31.21 4.31
CA TYR A 900 -1.70 31.96 5.36
C TYR A 900 -1.48 33.47 5.02
N CYS A 901 -2.18 33.98 4.00
CA CYS A 901 -2.02 35.31 3.41
C CYS A 901 -3.36 36.08 3.43
N ASP A 902 -3.87 36.38 4.64
CA ASP A 902 -4.91 37.34 5.08
C ASP A 902 -6.33 37.30 4.42
N PRO A 903 -7.43 37.70 5.10
CA PRO A 903 -8.78 37.18 4.81
C PRO A 903 -9.82 38.23 4.39
N THR A 904 -9.82 38.67 3.13
CA THR A 904 -10.79 39.69 2.64
C THR A 904 -11.84 39.21 1.65
N TRP A 905 -11.76 37.99 1.13
CA TRP A 905 -12.84 37.40 0.32
C TRP A 905 -12.88 35.86 0.44
N VAL A 906 -14.04 35.28 0.11
CA VAL A 906 -14.28 33.83 0.02
C VAL A 906 -14.81 33.52 -1.37
N SER A 907 -14.21 32.52 -2.05
CA SER A 907 -14.70 32.07 -3.36
C SER A 907 -16.10 31.47 -3.25
N ASP A 908 -16.87 31.53 -4.33
CA ASP A 908 -18.14 30.82 -4.48
C ASP A 908 -18.03 29.31 -4.16
N TYR A 909 -16.93 28.68 -4.52
CA TYR A 909 -16.63 27.28 -4.19
C TYR A 909 -16.58 27.05 -2.68
N TYR A 910 -15.76 27.83 -1.96
CA TYR A 910 -15.62 27.72 -0.51
C TYR A 910 -16.91 28.10 0.21
N PHE A 911 -17.59 29.17 -0.22
CA PHE A 911 -18.88 29.55 0.36
C PHE A 911 -19.92 28.44 0.21
N THR A 912 -20.01 27.83 -0.97
CA THR A 912 -20.95 26.72 -1.23
C THR A 912 -20.66 25.52 -0.35
N ASN A 913 -19.38 25.16 -0.18
CA ASN A 913 -18.98 24.03 0.66
C ASN A 913 -19.29 24.29 2.15
N ALA A 914 -18.93 25.47 2.67
CA ALA A 914 -19.29 25.84 4.04
C ALA A 914 -20.82 25.84 4.23
N LEU A 915 -21.59 26.34 3.25
CA LEU A 915 -23.05 26.39 3.34
C LEU A 915 -23.64 24.98 3.38
N ARG A 916 -23.13 24.08 2.52
CA ARG A 916 -23.52 22.65 2.52
C ARG A 916 -23.25 22.02 3.88
N TYR A 917 -22.06 22.22 4.45
CA TYR A 917 -21.70 21.68 5.76
C TYR A 917 -22.64 22.19 6.86
N ARG A 918 -22.90 23.50 6.88
CA ARG A 918 -23.81 24.14 7.85
C ARG A 918 -25.24 23.61 7.77
N LEU A 919 -25.74 23.31 6.57
CA LEU A 919 -27.07 22.73 6.38
C LEU A 919 -27.14 21.28 6.88
N GLN A 920 -26.05 20.51 6.76
CA GLN A 920 -25.98 19.11 7.19
C GLN A 920 -25.85 18.93 8.72
N ASP A 921 -25.14 19.82 9.44
CA ASP A 921 -24.94 19.76 10.91
C ASP A 921 -26.27 19.77 11.70
N THR A 922 -27.39 20.15 11.07
CA THR A 922 -28.74 20.09 11.68
C THR A 922 -29.33 18.67 11.80
N LEU A 923 -28.84 17.70 11.02
CA LEU A 923 -29.36 16.33 10.99
C LEU A 923 -28.72 15.42 12.07
N GLU A 924 -27.63 15.85 12.69
CA GLU A 924 -26.89 15.09 13.72
C GLU A 924 -27.49 15.18 15.13
N VAL A 925 -28.60 15.91 15.33
CA VAL A 925 -29.35 15.89 16.59
C VAL A 925 -30.14 14.58 16.69
N TRP A 926 -29.45 13.45 16.81
CA TRP A 926 -30.04 12.21 17.27
C TRP A 926 -30.48 12.41 18.73
N GLU A 927 -31.72 12.03 19.05
CA GLU A 927 -32.19 11.91 20.44
C GLU A 927 -31.45 10.75 21.13
N ALA A 928 -30.15 10.94 21.43
CA ALA A 928 -29.39 10.03 22.27
C ALA A 928 -29.91 10.12 23.72
N PRO A 929 -29.90 9.02 24.49
CA PRO A 929 -30.29 9.04 25.89
C PRO A 929 -29.48 10.07 26.70
N ALA A 930 -30.02 10.52 27.84
CA ALA A 930 -29.28 11.32 28.80
C ALA A 930 -27.93 10.67 29.16
N ALA A 931 -26.93 11.48 29.55
CA ALA A 931 -25.56 11.07 29.86
C ALA A 931 -25.49 9.67 30.51
N THR A 932 -24.73 8.77 29.88
CA THR A 932 -24.46 7.41 30.36
C THR A 932 -22.98 7.26 30.65
N ARG A 933 -22.60 6.24 31.42
CA ARG A 933 -21.20 5.93 31.68
C ARG A 933 -20.50 5.52 30.39
N THR A 934 -19.45 6.24 30.01
CA THR A 934 -18.66 6.01 28.80
C THR A 934 -17.17 5.90 29.12
N LEU A 935 -16.42 5.27 28.23
CA LEU A 935 -14.97 5.21 28.25
C LEU A 935 -14.47 6.23 27.23
N LEU A 936 -13.93 7.34 27.73
CA LEU A 936 -13.25 8.35 26.93
C LEU A 936 -11.90 7.81 26.48
N VAL A 937 -11.72 7.67 25.17
CA VAL A 937 -10.49 7.19 24.54
C VAL A 937 -10.03 8.21 23.52
N SER A 938 -8.75 8.55 23.56
CA SER A 938 -8.10 9.45 22.60
C SER A 938 -6.77 8.87 22.17
N GLY A 939 -6.28 9.27 21.01
CA GLY A 939 -4.99 8.88 20.47
C GLY A 939 -4.82 9.40 19.05
N GLY A 940 -3.83 8.89 18.34
CA GLY A 940 -3.50 9.40 17.03
C GLY A 940 -2.32 8.72 16.36
N ALA A 941 -1.84 9.32 15.28
CA ALA A 941 -0.55 9.02 14.64
C ALA A 941 0.25 10.31 14.50
N ASP A 942 1.55 10.26 14.76
CA ASP A 942 2.44 11.39 14.50
C ASP A 942 2.77 11.54 13.00
N ALA A 943 3.57 12.56 12.65
CA ALA A 943 4.04 12.85 11.30
C ALA A 943 4.73 11.66 10.58
N ASP A 944 5.37 10.76 11.33
CA ASP A 944 6.04 9.56 10.81
C ASP A 944 5.07 8.36 10.72
N GLY A 945 3.80 8.57 11.07
CA GLY A 945 2.76 7.54 11.12
C GLY A 945 2.81 6.66 12.36
N ALA A 946 3.63 6.99 13.36
CA ALA A 946 3.73 6.19 14.58
C ALA A 946 2.49 6.41 15.46
N LEU A 947 1.84 5.30 15.80
CA LEU A 947 0.60 5.31 16.57
C LEU A 947 0.84 5.56 18.05
N HIS A 948 -0.02 6.38 18.67
CA HIS A 948 -0.07 6.58 20.12
C HIS A 948 -1.50 6.50 20.65
N LEU A 949 -1.62 6.17 21.94
CA LEU A 949 -2.87 6.15 22.68
C LEU A 949 -2.68 6.89 24.00
N ASP A 950 -3.60 7.80 24.30
CA ASP A 950 -3.59 8.53 25.57
C ASP A 950 -4.26 7.73 26.69
N PRO A 951 -3.96 8.03 27.97
CA PRO A 951 -4.69 7.48 29.11
C PRO A 951 -6.22 7.66 28.96
N ALA A 952 -6.95 6.56 29.08
CA ALA A 952 -8.41 6.53 28.98
C ALA A 952 -9.06 6.86 30.33
N PHE A 953 -10.27 7.45 30.28
CA PHE A 953 -11.03 7.86 31.47
C PHE A 953 -12.45 7.31 31.43
N VAL A 954 -12.98 6.89 32.59
CA VAL A 954 -14.43 6.63 32.73
C VAL A 954 -15.11 7.95 33.05
N VAL A 955 -16.05 8.36 32.23
CA VAL A 955 -16.78 9.64 32.36
C VAL A 955 -18.28 9.42 32.20
N ASP A 956 -19.08 10.40 32.61
CA ASP A 956 -20.52 10.42 32.34
C ASP A 956 -20.75 11.41 31.18
N ALA A 957 -20.79 10.89 29.96
CA ALA A 957 -20.94 11.67 28.73
C ALA A 957 -21.77 10.88 27.71
N ARG A 958 -22.36 11.58 26.74
CA ARG A 958 -23.06 10.94 25.63
C ARG A 958 -22.09 10.09 24.80
N PRO A 959 -22.51 8.90 24.35
CA PRO A 959 -21.70 8.11 23.43
C PRO A 959 -21.41 8.88 22.14
N GLU A 960 -20.13 8.96 21.78
CA GLU A 960 -19.63 9.56 20.54
C GLU A 960 -18.70 8.53 19.90
N LEU A 961 -19.23 7.82 18.91
CA LEU A 961 -18.56 6.75 18.17
C LEU A 961 -18.04 7.31 16.84
N PRO A 962 -17.03 6.67 16.23
CA PRO A 962 -16.56 7.03 14.90
C PRO A 962 -17.68 6.92 13.87
N HIS A 963 -17.69 7.86 12.93
CA HIS A 963 -18.74 8.01 11.93
C HIS A 963 -18.57 7.08 10.72
N ALA A 964 -17.32 6.68 10.39
CA ALA A 964 -17.01 5.87 9.21
C ALA A 964 -15.95 4.79 9.51
N PRO A 965 -16.06 3.61 8.88
CA PRO A 965 -15.05 2.56 9.00
C PRO A 965 -13.79 2.90 8.19
N GLY A 966 -12.61 2.69 8.77
CA GLY A 966 -11.34 3.01 8.11
C GLY A 966 -10.25 1.95 8.34
N PRO A 967 -8.99 2.30 8.02
CA PRO A 967 -7.86 1.37 8.14
C PRO A 967 -7.39 1.19 9.59
N TYR A 968 -7.85 2.04 10.52
CA TYR A 968 -7.51 1.95 11.93
C TYR A 968 -8.52 1.10 12.68
N THR A 969 -8.05 0.38 13.69
CA THR A 969 -8.88 -0.50 14.53
C THR A 969 -8.53 -0.28 15.99
N LEU A 970 -9.51 0.17 16.78
CA LEU A 970 -9.44 0.23 18.23
C LEU A 970 -10.05 -1.05 18.81
N THR A 971 -9.26 -1.80 19.56
CA THR A 971 -9.66 -3.11 20.11
C THR A 971 -9.49 -3.14 21.62
N GLY A 972 -10.55 -3.50 22.35
CA GLY A 972 -10.47 -3.80 23.78
C GLY A 972 -10.30 -5.29 24.02
N ARG A 973 -9.38 -5.68 24.91
CA ARG A 973 -9.04 -7.10 25.18
C ARG A 973 -9.16 -7.48 26.65
N ARG A 974 -9.38 -8.78 26.88
CA ARG A 974 -9.26 -9.45 28.18
C ARG A 974 -7.83 -9.90 28.47
N ALA A 975 -7.56 -10.28 29.72
CA ALA A 975 -6.26 -10.78 30.18
C ALA A 975 -5.75 -12.02 29.42
N ASP A 976 -6.66 -12.82 28.85
CA ASP A 976 -6.34 -13.99 28.04
C ASP A 976 -6.11 -13.66 26.55
N GLY A 977 -6.12 -12.38 26.19
CA GLY A 977 -5.97 -11.87 24.83
C GLY A 977 -7.25 -11.89 24.00
N SER A 978 -8.36 -12.43 24.52
CA SER A 978 -9.64 -12.44 23.79
C SER A 978 -10.22 -11.05 23.62
N GLU A 979 -10.85 -10.82 22.48
CA GLU A 979 -11.48 -9.55 22.14
C GLU A 979 -12.78 -9.32 22.95
N LEU A 980 -12.95 -8.10 23.44
CA LEU A 980 -14.18 -7.59 24.07
C LEU A 980 -15.00 -6.76 23.10
N PHE A 981 -14.33 -5.90 22.35
CA PHE A 981 -14.91 -5.11 21.28
C PHE A 981 -13.80 -4.77 20.27
N SER A 982 -14.21 -4.51 19.04
CA SER A 982 -13.35 -4.00 17.98
C SER A 982 -14.13 -2.97 17.18
N LEU A 983 -13.51 -1.83 16.94
CA LEU A 983 -14.09 -0.68 16.29
C LEU A 983 -13.14 -0.24 15.19
N ARG A 984 -13.58 -0.38 13.93
CA ARG A 984 -12.83 0.10 12.77
C ARG A 984 -13.24 1.53 12.47
N PHE A 985 -12.27 2.39 12.24
CA PHE A 985 -12.50 3.80 11.99
C PHE A 985 -11.39 4.41 11.16
N ASP A 986 -11.68 5.57 10.59
CA ASP A 986 -10.66 6.42 9.99
C ASP A 986 -10.22 7.50 10.98
N MET A 987 -8.94 7.90 10.94
CA MET A 987 -8.41 8.95 11.83
C MET A 987 -8.46 10.31 11.14
N GLY A 988 -8.98 11.31 11.85
CA GLY A 988 -8.97 12.68 11.36
C GLY A 988 -7.54 13.25 11.35
N VAL A 989 -7.19 14.00 10.32
CA VAL A 989 -5.87 14.66 10.22
C VAL A 989 -5.92 15.99 10.98
N ILE A 990 -4.87 16.26 11.76
CA ILE A 990 -4.68 17.53 12.47
C ILE A 990 -3.77 18.37 11.57
N TRP A 991 -4.36 19.28 10.79
CA TRP A 991 -3.65 19.92 9.69
C TRP A 991 -2.80 21.11 10.16
N ASP A 992 -1.47 21.01 10.04
CA ASP A 992 -0.52 22.14 9.98
C ASP A 992 0.62 21.90 8.96
N GLY A 993 0.50 20.85 8.14
CA GLY A 993 1.50 20.48 7.12
C GLY A 993 2.57 19.49 7.59
N ASP A 994 2.46 18.91 8.79
CA ASP A 994 3.41 17.93 9.34
C ASP A 994 2.97 16.45 9.15
N GLY A 995 1.68 16.15 9.00
CA GLY A 995 1.14 14.81 8.81
C GLY A 995 0.51 14.15 10.05
N GLU A 996 0.33 14.88 11.15
CA GLU A 996 -0.29 14.34 12.38
C GLU A 996 -1.80 14.02 12.21
N SER A 997 -2.28 13.00 12.93
CA SER A 997 -3.70 12.61 12.97
C SER A 997 -4.13 12.25 14.39
N GLY A 998 -5.42 12.40 14.71
CA GLY A 998 -5.94 12.14 16.03
C GLY A 998 -7.44 11.85 16.09
N PHE A 999 -7.88 11.29 17.22
CA PHE A 999 -9.29 11.01 17.49
C PHE A 999 -9.62 11.18 18.98
N THR A 1000 -10.90 11.36 19.29
CA THR A 1000 -11.45 11.28 20.65
C THR A 1000 -12.86 10.72 20.59
N PHE A 1001 -13.10 9.62 21.31
CA PHE A 1001 -14.39 8.92 21.36
C PHE A 1001 -14.87 8.75 22.78
N ALA A 1002 -16.19 8.76 22.96
CA ALA A 1002 -16.86 8.31 24.17
C ALA A 1002 -17.54 6.97 23.89
N LEU A 1003 -16.87 5.86 24.22
CA LEU A 1003 -17.39 4.52 23.98
C LEU A 1003 -18.44 4.16 25.05
N PRO A 1004 -19.62 3.63 24.69
CA PRO A 1004 -20.60 3.18 25.67
C PRO A 1004 -20.03 2.03 26.50
N VAL A 1005 -20.00 2.19 27.84
CA VAL A 1005 -19.46 1.16 28.73
C VAL A 1005 -20.46 0.02 28.88
N GLU A 1006 -20.05 -1.18 28.49
CA GLU A 1006 -20.78 -2.40 28.80
C GLU A 1006 -20.49 -2.88 30.24
N PRO A 1007 -21.47 -3.42 30.98
CA PRO A 1007 -21.29 -3.84 32.38
C PRO A 1007 -20.13 -4.81 32.64
N VAL A 1008 -19.71 -5.56 31.62
CA VAL A 1008 -18.61 -6.53 31.74
C VAL A 1008 -17.22 -5.87 31.69
N TRP A 1009 -17.09 -4.66 31.13
CA TRP A 1009 -15.79 -4.04 30.89
C TRP A 1009 -15.03 -3.73 32.19
N GLU A 1010 -15.73 -3.31 33.25
CA GLU A 1010 -15.14 -3.00 34.57
C GLU A 1010 -14.25 -4.14 35.12
N THR A 1011 -14.57 -5.40 34.79
CA THR A 1011 -13.85 -6.57 35.30
C THR A 1011 -13.08 -7.34 34.24
N ALA A 1012 -13.34 -7.07 32.95
CA ALA A 1012 -12.81 -7.84 31.84
C ALA A 1012 -11.83 -7.07 30.97
N LEU A 1013 -11.94 -5.75 30.85
CA LEU A 1013 -11.07 -4.94 29.99
C LEU A 1013 -9.70 -4.75 30.65
N THR A 1014 -8.65 -5.28 30.03
CA THR A 1014 -7.28 -5.22 30.57
C THR A 1014 -6.30 -4.49 29.67
N SER A 1015 -6.60 -4.35 28.38
CA SER A 1015 -5.84 -3.50 27.48
C SER A 1015 -6.68 -2.92 26.35
N LEU A 1016 -6.22 -1.80 25.79
CA LEU A 1016 -6.71 -1.19 24.56
C LEU A 1016 -5.57 -1.15 23.55
N SER A 1017 -5.81 -1.65 22.34
CA SER A 1017 -4.84 -1.59 21.25
C SER A 1017 -5.40 -0.79 20.08
N LEU A 1018 -4.61 0.12 19.53
CA LEU A 1018 -4.85 0.82 18.28
C LEU A 1018 -3.92 0.23 17.22
N SER A 1019 -4.47 -0.23 16.10
CA SER A 1019 -3.70 -0.77 14.98
C SER A 1019 -4.10 -0.13 13.66
N GLY A 1020 -3.16 0.05 12.73
CA GLY A 1020 -3.40 0.58 11.39
C GLY A 1020 -2.14 0.50 10.50
N PRO A 1021 -2.10 1.26 9.39
CA PRO A 1021 -0.99 1.22 8.43
C PRO A 1021 0.40 1.49 9.04
N GLY A 1022 0.46 2.33 10.09
CA GLY A 1022 1.69 2.66 10.82
C GLY A 1022 2.10 1.67 11.93
N GLY A 1023 1.41 0.53 12.05
CA GLY A 1023 1.72 -0.51 13.04
C GLY A 1023 0.63 -0.66 14.10
N SER A 1024 1.02 -0.93 15.35
CA SER A 1024 0.08 -1.07 16.47
C SER A 1024 0.69 -0.61 17.79
N VAL A 1025 -0.12 0.05 18.62
CA VAL A 1025 0.21 0.44 20.00
C VAL A 1025 -0.83 -0.13 20.95
N GLU A 1026 -0.42 -0.48 22.17
CA GLU A 1026 -1.31 -1.04 23.19
C GLU A 1026 -1.05 -0.38 24.55
N ILE A 1027 -2.11 0.01 25.24
CA ILE A 1027 -2.08 0.56 26.60
C ILE A 1027 -2.80 -0.36 27.58
N ALA A 1028 -2.30 -0.41 28.81
CA ALA A 1028 -2.85 -1.15 29.94
C ALA A 1028 -2.81 -0.29 31.22
N GLU A 1029 -3.39 -0.76 32.32
CA GLU A 1029 -3.30 -0.05 33.60
C GLU A 1029 -1.82 0.11 34.03
N GLY A 1030 -1.35 1.34 34.10
CA GLY A 1030 0.02 1.70 34.46
C GLY A 1030 1.04 1.72 33.32
N SER A 1031 0.62 1.56 32.05
CA SER A 1031 1.54 1.56 30.91
C SER A 1031 2.00 2.96 30.48
N GLU A 1032 1.13 3.96 30.65
CA GLU A 1032 1.38 5.33 30.21
C GLU A 1032 1.77 6.27 31.36
N PRO A 1033 2.45 7.40 31.08
CA PRO A 1033 2.58 8.51 32.02
C PRO A 1033 1.20 8.93 32.59
N PRO A 1034 1.09 9.21 33.90
CA PRO A 1034 -0.20 9.57 34.48
C PRO A 1034 -0.69 10.93 34.01
N MET A 1035 -1.91 10.95 33.45
CA MET A 1035 -2.66 12.14 33.13
C MET A 1035 -3.74 12.39 34.19
N ALA A 1036 -4.00 13.65 34.53
CA ALA A 1036 -5.13 14.05 35.36
C ALA A 1036 -6.05 15.03 34.66
N ILE A 1037 -7.35 14.83 34.86
CA ILE A 1037 -8.42 15.77 34.49
C ILE A 1037 -9.09 16.22 35.79
N LEU A 1038 -9.17 17.52 36.01
CA LEU A 1038 -9.82 18.12 37.16
C LEU A 1038 -11.12 18.77 36.71
N ARG A 1039 -12.23 18.49 37.40
CA ARG A 1039 -13.55 19.04 37.07
C ARG A 1039 -14.27 19.62 38.27
N ASP A 1040 -15.16 20.57 38.01
CA ASP A 1040 -16.11 21.06 38.99
C ASP A 1040 -17.14 19.95 39.28
N PRO A 1041 -17.29 19.50 40.53
CA PRO A 1041 -18.18 18.38 40.85
C PRO A 1041 -19.67 18.72 40.76
N ASP A 1042 -20.04 20.01 40.77
CA ASP A 1042 -21.43 20.47 40.71
C ASP A 1042 -21.87 20.71 39.25
N THR A 1043 -21.00 21.28 38.42
CA THR A 1043 -21.32 21.61 37.01
C THR A 1043 -20.84 20.57 36.01
N GLY A 1044 -19.87 19.73 36.40
CA GLY A 1044 -19.19 18.79 35.48
C GLY A 1044 -18.11 19.44 34.61
N GLN A 1045 -17.95 20.77 34.66
CA GLN A 1045 -17.01 21.49 33.79
C GLN A 1045 -15.56 21.13 34.10
N VAL A 1046 -14.77 20.87 33.07
CA VAL A 1046 -13.33 20.63 33.18
C VAL A 1046 -12.63 21.95 33.50
N ARG A 1047 -11.72 21.92 34.47
CA ARG A 1047 -11.00 23.10 34.97
C ARG A 1047 -9.49 22.99 34.86
N ALA A 1048 -8.94 21.78 34.76
CA ALA A 1048 -7.55 21.58 34.40
C ALA A 1048 -7.27 20.20 33.78
N ILE A 1049 -6.26 20.13 32.92
CA ILE A 1049 -5.71 18.87 32.36
C ILE A 1049 -4.19 18.89 32.55
N PHE A 1050 -3.62 17.82 33.10
CA PHE A 1050 -2.18 17.68 33.37
C PHE A 1050 -1.65 16.34 32.86
N ARG A 1051 -0.57 16.33 32.05
CA ARG A 1051 -0.04 15.13 31.38
C ARG A 1051 1.23 14.54 32.02
N ASP A 1052 2.09 15.38 32.61
CA ASP A 1052 3.40 14.99 33.14
C ASP A 1052 3.40 14.82 34.67
N LEU A 1053 2.49 14.00 35.20
CA LEU A 1053 2.42 13.78 36.65
C LEU A 1053 3.43 12.72 37.13
N PRO A 1054 3.90 12.82 38.40
CA PRO A 1054 4.77 11.80 38.98
C PRO A 1054 4.04 10.45 39.05
N SER A 1055 4.74 9.38 38.68
CA SER A 1055 4.18 8.02 38.64
C SER A 1055 3.79 7.48 40.02
N GLY A 1056 2.84 6.55 40.02
CA GLY A 1056 2.37 5.89 41.24
C GLY A 1056 1.42 6.75 42.09
N PRO A 1057 1.31 6.47 43.39
CA PRO A 1057 0.22 7.01 44.25
C PRO A 1057 0.31 8.52 44.51
N LEU A 1058 1.37 9.19 44.06
CA LEU A 1058 1.54 10.63 44.24
C LEU A 1058 0.84 11.46 43.16
N ALA A 1059 0.44 10.86 42.03
CA ALA A 1059 -0.18 11.56 40.91
C ALA A 1059 -1.43 12.37 41.32
N GLU A 1060 -2.37 11.75 42.05
CA GLU A 1060 -3.58 12.44 42.56
C GLU A 1060 -3.22 13.63 43.46
N SER A 1061 -2.26 13.46 44.38
CA SER A 1061 -1.84 14.54 45.29
C SER A 1061 -1.09 15.67 44.57
N ALA A 1062 -0.32 15.35 43.52
CA ALA A 1062 0.39 16.30 42.71
C ALA A 1062 -0.57 17.11 41.82
N ALA A 1063 -1.56 16.44 41.21
CA ALA A 1063 -2.64 17.07 40.46
C ALA A 1063 -3.47 18.01 41.35
N ALA A 1064 -3.87 17.55 42.55
CA ALA A 1064 -4.59 18.36 43.52
C ALA A 1064 -3.81 19.58 44.00
N ALA A 1065 -2.48 19.46 44.16
CA ALA A 1065 -1.62 20.57 44.56
C ALA A 1065 -1.44 21.63 43.46
N ARG A 1066 -1.62 21.24 42.19
CA ARG A 1066 -1.58 22.12 41.01
C ARG A 1066 -2.95 22.64 40.61
N ALA A 1067 -4.02 22.24 41.31
CA ALA A 1067 -5.38 22.65 41.00
C ALA A 1067 -5.52 24.18 40.97
N PRO A 1068 -6.17 24.77 39.96
CA PRO A 1068 -6.32 26.22 39.85
C PRO A 1068 -7.17 26.81 40.98
N GLU A 1069 -8.02 25.99 41.60
CA GLU A 1069 -8.89 26.34 42.72
C GLU A 1069 -9.19 25.12 43.60
N PRO A 1070 -9.50 25.32 44.90
CA PRO A 1070 -9.76 24.22 45.80
C PRO A 1070 -11.13 23.57 45.56
N GLY A 1071 -11.24 22.27 45.81
CA GLY A 1071 -12.52 21.54 45.80
C GLY A 1071 -12.88 20.85 44.48
N LEU A 1072 -12.02 20.92 43.47
CA LEU A 1072 -12.19 20.20 42.21
C LEU A 1072 -12.08 18.68 42.42
N GLU A 1073 -12.89 17.93 41.68
CA GLU A 1073 -12.73 16.48 41.56
C GLU A 1073 -11.50 16.17 40.72
N VAL A 1074 -10.64 15.27 41.21
CA VAL A 1074 -9.39 14.87 40.53
C VAL A 1074 -9.56 13.46 39.98
N MET A 1075 -9.52 13.34 38.65
CA MET A 1075 -9.53 12.07 37.93
C MET A 1075 -8.11 11.80 37.41
N VAL A 1076 -7.53 10.65 37.71
CA VAL A 1076 -6.18 10.28 37.25
C VAL A 1076 -6.22 8.94 36.55
N SER A 1077 -5.54 8.84 35.41
CA SER A 1077 -5.35 7.60 34.66
C SER A 1077 -3.92 7.50 34.15
N SER A 1078 -3.40 6.29 34.01
CA SER A 1078 -2.06 5.99 33.50
C SER A 1078 -2.15 4.83 32.52
N GLY A 1079 -2.87 5.02 31.41
CA GLY A 1079 -3.30 3.98 30.48
C GLY A 1079 -4.78 3.66 30.71
N LEU A 1080 -5.13 2.48 31.24
CA LEU A 1080 -6.52 2.19 31.60
C LEU A 1080 -6.92 2.73 32.99
N PRO A 1081 -8.19 3.12 33.18
CA PRO A 1081 -8.72 3.51 34.49
C PRO A 1081 -8.65 2.34 35.46
N GLY A 1082 -8.09 2.57 36.66
CA GLY A 1082 -8.06 1.56 37.71
C GLY A 1082 -9.44 1.26 38.30
N ALA A 1083 -9.55 0.17 39.06
CA ALA A 1083 -10.84 -0.33 39.59
C ALA A 1083 -11.64 0.66 40.47
N SER A 1084 -11.04 1.74 40.98
CA SER A 1084 -11.75 2.80 41.72
C SER A 1084 -12.42 3.81 40.80
N ALA A 1085 -11.93 4.01 39.57
CA ALA A 1085 -12.51 4.90 38.58
C ALA A 1085 -13.79 4.30 37.96
N TRP A 1086 -13.83 2.98 37.76
CA TRP A 1086 -15.03 2.28 37.29
C TRP A 1086 -16.18 2.22 38.31
N ARG A 1087 -15.85 2.29 39.61
CA ARG A 1087 -16.82 2.23 40.73
C ARG A 1087 -17.35 3.59 41.18
N ARG A 1088 -16.53 4.63 41.03
CA ARG A 1088 -17.00 6.02 41.06
C ARG A 1088 -17.93 6.22 39.85
#